data_AF-A0A512J9P1-F1
#
_entry.id   AF-A0A512J9P1-F1
#
_cell.length_a   1.000
_cell.length_b   1.000
_cell.length_c   1.000
_cell.angle_alpha   90.00
_cell.angle_beta   90.00
_cell.angle_gamma   90.00
#
_symmetry.space_group_name_H-M   'P 1'
#
loop_
_entity.id
_entity.type
_entity.pdbx_description
1 polymer ?
#
loop_
_entity_poly.entity_id
_entity_poly.type
_entity_poly.pdbx_seq_one_letter_code
_entity_poly.pdbx_strand_id
1 'polypeptide(L)'
;MATPAGARPWLGRETPFTLEPGDDPVFDRRLVLSRPGAGNWVTLSFRGDPAAPPLRPMLRLMRADHHAEEFLLPGVVAGTAHWLGLLPADLRAIGLALGPGTLLTRVGLRTQASVFAECFLKRPKRLIPALYTFARRDERRFRDILRGACAVTPLARYDAWAAARACTPTITPANPAFRVRAIIAAAAGEGGLGDTLASLAAQSHTSWQATILHGPGSRPLHAHDPRIDQRPFRDGDSLADLCADADALLHLVPGDALRADALALLASCLSGRPDLDLAYADATGPDGCPILKPDWSPDLALATGYVGRPALLAAPLVAQLQRPVADPAALRSAMAVTTASARQAAHVPQVLCRMAAAAEMPSADGVSRHFSEAGIRATAEPRREGLRLVWPLPEPVPKVTVVIPSRDRLDLISRACRGVLHETAYAPLELVIVDNGSTDPGVLSHYEALRQDRRVRIVPYPAAFNFSAMVNAGVAEASGDVVVLLNNDVAVLEAGWLEAMVRQVSRPEVGAVGAKLLYGDGRLQHAGVVVGLGGRAGHTLRRRAPVTPGRLGQLRVAHEVSAVTAACLAVSRARYEAVGGFDAETFPIDFNDVDFCLRLGSRGWKTVWTPEAVLAHLESVSRGPAVGAARRRFEAEAARFSERWRGAIRHDPFYHPALSVTTFGEDLE
;
A
#
# COMPACT_ATOMS: atom_id res chain seq x y z
N MET A 1 -35.23 -24.59 12.63
CA MET A 1 -35.11 -23.53 13.65
C MET A 1 -34.38 -22.35 13.04
N ALA A 2 -35.13 -21.34 12.59
CA ALA A 2 -34.56 -20.09 12.09
C ALA A 2 -33.85 -19.37 13.25
N THR A 3 -32.55 -19.11 13.10
CA THR A 3 -31.76 -18.31 14.03
C THR A 3 -32.26 -16.87 13.93
N PRO A 4 -32.48 -16.14 15.05
CA PRO A 4 -33.03 -14.80 14.99
C PRO A 4 -32.09 -13.89 14.21
N ALA A 5 -32.66 -13.04 13.36
CA ALA A 5 -31.96 -11.96 12.67
C ALA A 5 -31.24 -11.10 13.73
N GLY A 6 -29.93 -11.25 13.83
CA GLY A 6 -29.09 -10.53 14.81
C GLY A 6 -28.05 -11.39 15.55
N ALA A 7 -28.25 -12.71 15.67
CA ALA A 7 -27.25 -13.58 16.27
C ALA A 7 -26.17 -13.92 15.24
N ARG A 8 -24.98 -13.33 15.34
CA ARG A 8 -23.79 -13.76 14.59
C ARG A 8 -23.00 -14.74 15.47
N PRO A 9 -23.17 -16.07 15.33
CA PRO A 9 -22.63 -17.04 16.29
C PRO A 9 -21.10 -16.96 16.40
N TRP A 10 -20.44 -16.57 15.30
CA TRP A 10 -18.99 -16.42 15.24
C TRP A 10 -18.46 -15.26 16.11
N LEU A 11 -19.30 -14.30 16.50
CA LEU A 11 -18.91 -13.22 17.39
C LEU A 11 -18.95 -13.63 18.88
N GLY A 12 -19.22 -14.90 19.19
CA GLY A 12 -19.19 -15.42 20.55
C GLY A 12 -20.27 -14.84 21.49
N ARG A 13 -20.20 -15.26 22.75
CA ARG A 13 -21.12 -14.80 23.80
C ARG A 13 -20.75 -13.38 24.19
N GLU A 14 -21.73 -12.48 24.10
CA GLU A 14 -21.53 -11.08 24.49
C GLU A 14 -21.16 -10.97 25.97
N THR A 15 -20.13 -10.17 26.24
CA THR A 15 -19.56 -9.99 27.56
C THR A 15 -19.56 -8.50 27.88
N PRO A 16 -20.21 -8.08 28.99
CA PRO A 16 -20.13 -6.70 29.45
C PRO A 16 -18.68 -6.27 29.70
N PHE A 17 -18.37 -5.03 29.36
CA PHE A 17 -17.04 -4.47 29.50
C PHE A 17 -17.11 -2.99 29.88
N THR A 18 -16.03 -2.49 30.46
CA THR A 18 -15.78 -1.07 30.68
C THR A 18 -14.47 -0.66 30.00
N LEU A 19 -14.39 0.60 29.61
CA LEU A 19 -13.16 1.23 29.13
C LEU A 19 -12.70 2.25 30.15
N GLU A 20 -11.62 1.95 30.85
CA GLU A 20 -10.99 2.85 31.80
C GLU A 20 -9.88 3.67 31.09
N PRO A 21 -9.49 4.84 31.60
CA PRO A 21 -8.29 5.53 31.14
C PRO A 21 -7.06 4.62 31.24
N GLY A 22 -6.22 4.62 30.20
CA GLY A 22 -4.95 3.91 30.20
C GLY A 22 -3.81 4.78 30.77
N ASP A 23 -2.78 4.12 31.30
CA ASP A 23 -1.58 4.78 31.84
C ASP A 23 -0.52 5.07 30.75
N ASP A 24 -0.79 4.69 29.50
CA ASP A 24 0.12 4.82 28.36
C ASP A 24 -0.49 5.81 27.34
N PRO A 25 0.28 6.79 26.84
CA PRO A 25 -0.24 7.82 25.93
C PRO A 25 -0.71 7.27 24.57
N VAL A 26 -0.23 6.09 24.18
CA VAL A 26 -0.64 5.38 22.96
C VAL A 26 -1.82 4.47 23.26
N PHE A 27 -1.72 3.64 24.31
CA PHE A 27 -2.78 2.74 24.75
C PHE A 27 -3.62 3.43 25.83
N ASP A 28 -4.30 4.48 25.41
CA ASP A 28 -5.03 5.44 26.25
C ASP A 28 -6.32 4.89 26.86
N ARG A 29 -6.66 3.63 26.56
CA ARG A 29 -7.82 2.93 27.09
C ARG A 29 -7.43 1.55 27.61
N ARG A 30 -7.91 1.20 28.79
CA ARG A 30 -7.83 -0.14 29.36
C ARG A 30 -9.18 -0.84 29.24
N LEU A 31 -9.19 -2.02 28.61
CA LEU A 31 -10.38 -2.85 28.49
C LEU A 31 -10.50 -3.77 29.71
N VAL A 32 -11.59 -3.62 30.47
CA VAL A 32 -11.91 -4.45 31.62
C VAL A 32 -13.16 -5.28 31.32
N LEU A 33 -13.05 -6.59 31.47
CA LEU A 33 -14.14 -7.54 31.21
C LEU A 33 -14.84 -7.91 32.51
N SER A 34 -16.17 -7.99 32.50
CA SER A 34 -16.96 -8.38 33.67
C SER A 34 -16.83 -9.87 34.04
N ARG A 35 -16.17 -10.67 33.20
CA ARG A 35 -15.90 -12.10 33.40
C ARG A 35 -14.45 -12.41 33.06
N PRO A 36 -13.83 -13.43 33.69
CA PRO A 36 -12.47 -13.85 33.35
C PRO A 36 -12.36 -14.21 31.87
N GLY A 37 -11.56 -13.44 31.13
CA GLY A 37 -11.26 -13.68 29.72
C GLY A 37 -10.02 -14.54 29.48
N ALA A 38 -9.15 -14.68 30.50
CA ALA A 38 -7.88 -15.39 30.38
C ALA A 38 -8.08 -16.85 29.89
N GLY A 39 -7.25 -17.27 28.94
CA GLY A 39 -7.32 -18.58 28.29
C GLY A 39 -8.45 -18.76 27.27
N ASN A 40 -9.35 -17.79 27.14
CA ASN A 40 -10.43 -17.81 26.13
C ASN A 40 -10.04 -17.02 24.88
N TRP A 41 -10.76 -17.30 23.79
CA TRP A 41 -10.73 -16.44 22.61
C TRP A 41 -11.64 -15.25 22.82
N VAL A 42 -11.24 -14.10 22.27
CA VAL A 42 -12.02 -12.87 22.30
C VAL A 42 -12.27 -12.38 20.89
N THR A 43 -13.47 -11.87 20.68
CA THR A 43 -13.84 -11.08 19.51
C THR A 43 -14.10 -9.65 19.93
N LEU A 44 -13.49 -8.70 19.22
CA LEU A 44 -13.70 -7.28 19.44
C LEU A 44 -14.34 -6.69 18.20
N SER A 45 -15.41 -5.93 18.37
CA SER A 45 -16.11 -5.26 17.28
C SER A 45 -16.03 -3.76 17.45
N PHE A 46 -15.62 -3.07 16.40
CA PHE A 46 -15.38 -1.64 16.41
C PHE A 46 -16.19 -0.98 15.31
N ARG A 47 -16.62 0.26 15.56
CA ARG A 47 -17.16 1.17 14.54
C ARG A 47 -16.21 2.33 14.36
N GLY A 48 -16.14 2.84 13.15
CA GLY A 48 -15.32 3.98 12.78
C GLY A 48 -16.22 5.04 12.16
N ASP A 49 -15.91 6.30 12.44
CA ASP A 49 -16.42 7.42 11.66
C ASP A 49 -15.89 7.26 10.21
N PRO A 50 -16.78 7.16 9.21
CA PRO A 50 -16.38 7.03 7.81
C PRO A 50 -15.57 8.22 7.27
N ALA A 51 -15.63 9.39 7.94
CA ALA A 51 -14.86 10.58 7.59
C ALA A 51 -13.52 10.68 8.35
N ALA A 52 -13.29 9.82 9.35
CA ALA A 52 -12.03 9.80 10.08
C ALA A 52 -10.91 9.17 9.24
N PRO A 53 -9.63 9.52 9.52
CA PRO A 53 -8.50 8.87 8.88
C PRO A 53 -8.54 7.35 9.07
N PRO A 54 -8.15 6.54 8.07
CA PRO A 54 -8.27 5.08 8.10
C PRO A 54 -7.20 4.38 8.96
N LEU A 55 -7.04 4.85 10.20
CA LEU A 55 -6.04 4.38 11.13
C LEU A 55 -6.49 3.06 11.77
N ARG A 56 -5.71 1.98 11.59
CA ARG A 56 -6.00 0.70 12.23
C ARG A 56 -5.84 0.80 13.76
N PRO A 57 -6.79 0.27 14.55
CA PRO A 57 -6.62 0.18 16.00
C PRO A 57 -5.46 -0.76 16.38
N MET A 58 -4.94 -0.60 17.60
CA MET A 58 -4.00 -1.55 18.19
C MET A 58 -4.51 -2.07 19.53
N LEU A 59 -4.02 -3.25 19.90
CA LEU A 59 -4.30 -3.88 21.18
C LEU A 59 -2.98 -4.37 21.79
N ARG A 60 -2.79 -4.12 23.07
CA ARG A 60 -1.65 -4.60 23.86
C ARG A 60 -2.15 -5.56 24.93
N LEU A 61 -1.63 -6.77 24.95
CA LEU A 61 -1.86 -7.74 26.02
C LEU A 61 -0.66 -7.70 26.97
N MET A 62 -0.91 -7.37 28.24
CA MET A 62 0.11 -7.40 29.28
C MET A 62 0.00 -8.68 30.08
N ARG A 63 1.11 -9.43 30.18
CA ARG A 63 1.21 -10.69 30.92
C ARG A 63 1.72 -10.46 32.34
N ALA A 64 1.63 -11.49 33.18
CA ALA A 64 2.05 -11.44 34.58
C ALA A 64 3.57 -11.20 34.75
N ASP A 65 4.38 -11.64 33.80
CA ASP A 65 5.84 -11.48 33.73
C ASP A 65 6.29 -10.12 33.17
N HIS A 66 5.37 -9.16 33.04
CA HIS A 66 5.57 -7.84 32.41
C HIS A 66 5.88 -7.88 30.90
N HIS A 67 5.82 -9.05 30.25
CA HIS A 67 5.88 -9.12 28.79
C HIS A 67 4.61 -8.53 28.18
N ALA A 68 4.78 -7.74 27.11
CA ALA A 68 3.69 -7.15 26.35
C ALA A 68 3.66 -7.71 24.93
N GLU A 69 2.47 -8.12 24.47
CA GLU A 69 2.23 -8.48 23.07
C GLU A 69 1.32 -7.44 22.42
N GLU A 70 1.81 -6.80 21.36
CA GLU A 70 1.04 -5.84 20.58
C GLU A 70 0.48 -6.45 19.30
N PHE A 71 -0.76 -6.09 18.98
CA PHE A 71 -1.48 -6.56 17.82
C PHE A 71 -2.05 -5.39 17.05
N LEU A 72 -1.82 -5.41 15.73
CA LEU A 72 -2.50 -4.54 14.78
C LEU A 72 -3.89 -5.13 14.46
N LEU A 73 -4.93 -4.32 14.58
CA LEU A 73 -6.31 -4.73 14.32
C LEU A 73 -6.72 -4.38 12.86
N PRO A 74 -7.83 -4.94 12.34
CA PRO A 74 -8.35 -4.58 11.03
C PRO A 74 -8.84 -3.14 10.99
N GLY A 75 -8.72 -2.47 9.84
CA GLY A 75 -9.29 -1.14 9.63
C GLY A 75 -10.82 -1.20 9.51
N VAL A 76 -11.49 -0.08 9.79
CA VAL A 76 -12.94 0.03 9.65
C VAL A 76 -13.29 0.65 8.30
N VAL A 77 -13.70 -0.17 7.33
CA VAL A 77 -13.99 0.27 5.94
C VAL A 77 -15.44 0.05 5.49
N ALA A 78 -16.21 -0.72 6.24
CA ALA A 78 -17.58 -1.10 5.87
C ALA A 78 -18.57 -0.83 7.01
N GLY A 79 -18.26 0.14 7.89
CA GLY A 79 -19.05 0.49 9.07
C GLY A 79 -18.55 -0.17 10.35
N THR A 80 -18.42 -1.51 10.37
CA THR A 80 -17.83 -2.23 11.52
C THR A 80 -16.62 -3.09 11.15
N ALA A 81 -15.60 -3.13 12.01
CA ALA A 81 -14.52 -4.11 11.94
C ALA A 81 -14.63 -5.12 13.09
N HIS A 82 -14.08 -6.32 12.87
CA HIS A 82 -14.06 -7.38 13.86
C HIS A 82 -12.67 -8.01 13.95
N TRP A 83 -12.15 -8.14 15.17
CA TRP A 83 -10.89 -8.83 15.45
C TRP A 83 -11.15 -10.09 16.26
N LEU A 84 -10.37 -11.15 16.02
CA LEU A 84 -10.39 -12.40 16.77
C LEU A 84 -8.97 -12.67 17.28
N GLY A 85 -8.83 -12.92 18.58
CA GLY A 85 -7.56 -13.27 19.19
C GLY A 85 -7.70 -14.16 20.41
N LEU A 86 -6.58 -14.75 20.83
CA LEU A 86 -6.49 -15.57 22.04
C LEU A 86 -5.99 -14.70 23.19
N LEU A 87 -6.69 -14.70 24.32
CA LEU A 87 -6.24 -14.08 25.56
C LEU A 87 -5.35 -15.08 26.32
N PRO A 88 -4.09 -14.74 26.64
CA PRO A 88 -3.20 -15.60 27.41
C PRO A 88 -3.80 -16.02 28.75
N ALA A 89 -3.38 -17.18 29.27
CA ALA A 89 -3.86 -17.68 30.56
C ALA A 89 -3.39 -16.82 31.75
N ASP A 90 -2.26 -16.15 31.60
CA ASP A 90 -1.60 -15.25 32.55
C ASP A 90 -1.82 -13.76 32.21
N LEU A 91 -2.93 -13.46 31.52
CA LEU A 91 -3.30 -12.09 31.16
C LEU A 91 -3.56 -11.24 32.41
N ARG A 92 -2.89 -10.08 32.47
CA ARG A 92 -3.04 -9.08 33.53
C ARG A 92 -3.88 -7.88 33.09
N ALA A 93 -3.65 -7.36 31.88
CA ALA A 93 -4.35 -6.19 31.38
C ALA A 93 -4.44 -6.19 29.84
N ILE A 94 -5.46 -5.51 29.33
CA ILE A 94 -5.67 -5.28 27.90
C ILE A 94 -5.66 -3.77 27.67
N GLY A 95 -4.64 -3.26 26.98
CA GLY A 95 -4.59 -1.88 26.48
C GLY A 95 -5.14 -1.79 25.07
N LEU A 96 -5.83 -0.70 24.76
CA LEU A 96 -6.38 -0.39 23.44
C LEU A 96 -5.89 0.98 22.98
N ALA A 97 -5.53 1.06 21.70
CA ALA A 97 -5.25 2.29 20.99
C ALA A 97 -6.22 2.36 19.80
N LEU A 98 -7.42 2.92 20.01
CA LEU A 98 -8.47 2.94 18.98
C LEU A 98 -8.21 3.99 17.90
N GLY A 99 -7.65 5.15 18.28
CA GLY A 99 -7.51 6.30 17.39
C GLY A 99 -8.81 7.12 17.28
N PRO A 100 -8.74 8.29 16.63
CA PRO A 100 -9.87 9.19 16.48
C PRO A 100 -11.00 8.53 15.67
N GLY A 101 -12.25 8.84 16.03
CA GLY A 101 -13.44 8.34 15.33
C GLY A 101 -13.72 6.84 15.50
N THR A 102 -12.89 6.07 16.22
CA THR A 102 -13.11 4.64 16.43
C THR A 102 -13.65 4.31 17.82
N LEU A 103 -14.74 3.55 17.87
CA LEU A 103 -15.42 3.12 19.09
C LEU A 103 -15.46 1.58 19.17
N LEU A 104 -15.05 1.01 20.30
CA LEU A 104 -15.33 -0.39 20.62
C LEU A 104 -16.81 -0.53 20.99
N THR A 105 -17.56 -1.31 20.21
CA THR A 105 -19.02 -1.45 20.39
C THR A 105 -19.43 -2.78 21.00
N ARG A 106 -18.60 -3.83 20.88
CA ARG A 106 -18.93 -5.16 21.40
C ARG A 106 -17.69 -5.98 21.71
N VAL A 107 -17.73 -6.68 22.85
CA VAL A 107 -16.78 -7.74 23.20
C VAL A 107 -17.52 -9.06 23.30
N GLY A 108 -16.99 -10.09 22.65
CA GLY A 108 -17.55 -11.44 22.69
C GLY A 108 -16.51 -12.49 23.07
N LEU A 109 -16.79 -13.31 24.06
CA LEU A 109 -15.93 -14.44 24.45
C LEU A 109 -16.29 -15.71 23.68
N ARG A 110 -15.25 -16.46 23.30
CA ARG A 110 -15.34 -17.71 22.56
C ARG A 110 -14.51 -18.79 23.25
N THR A 111 -15.06 -20.01 23.30
CA THR A 111 -14.31 -21.19 23.75
C THR A 111 -13.39 -21.68 22.64
N GLN A 112 -12.30 -22.37 23.00
CA GLN A 112 -11.42 -23.01 22.03
C GLN A 112 -12.18 -23.96 21.09
N ALA A 113 -13.10 -24.78 21.64
CA ALA A 113 -13.95 -25.67 20.85
C ALA A 113 -14.77 -24.92 19.78
N SER A 114 -15.32 -23.74 20.12
CA SER A 114 -16.08 -22.94 19.16
C SER A 114 -15.21 -22.40 18.02
N VAL A 115 -13.94 -22.09 18.28
CA VAL A 115 -13.00 -21.59 17.25
C VAL A 115 -12.48 -22.74 16.39
N PHE A 116 -12.27 -23.92 16.96
CA PHE A 116 -11.97 -25.13 16.18
C PHE A 116 -13.11 -25.50 15.24
N ALA A 117 -14.36 -25.47 15.71
CA ALA A 117 -15.53 -25.72 14.87
C ALA A 117 -15.61 -24.72 13.71
N GLU A 118 -15.36 -23.44 13.97
CA GLU A 118 -15.27 -22.40 12.93
C GLU A 118 -14.16 -22.70 11.91
N CYS A 119 -12.96 -23.05 12.39
CA CYS A 119 -11.83 -23.40 11.55
C CYS A 119 -12.16 -24.61 10.66
N PHE A 120 -12.82 -25.63 11.21
CA PHE A 120 -13.25 -26.80 10.48
C PHE A 120 -14.23 -26.45 9.36
N LEU A 121 -15.22 -25.60 9.66
CA LEU A 121 -16.24 -25.17 8.69
C LEU A 121 -15.66 -24.28 7.59
N LYS A 122 -14.74 -23.37 7.92
CA LYS A 122 -14.18 -22.40 6.97
C LYS A 122 -12.98 -22.92 6.18
N ARG A 123 -12.02 -23.56 6.87
CA ARG A 123 -10.75 -24.03 6.28
C ARG A 123 -10.30 -25.34 6.96
N PRO A 124 -10.95 -26.48 6.67
CA PRO A 124 -10.69 -27.74 7.36
C PRO A 124 -9.23 -28.20 7.28
N LYS A 125 -8.54 -27.90 6.16
CA LYS A 125 -7.10 -28.20 5.98
C LYS A 125 -6.19 -27.52 7.00
N ARG A 126 -6.61 -26.40 7.62
CA ARG A 126 -5.83 -25.69 8.65
C ARG A 126 -6.03 -26.26 10.06
N LEU A 127 -7.01 -27.15 10.26
CA LEU A 127 -7.30 -27.74 11.56
C LEU A 127 -6.17 -28.65 12.08
N ILE A 128 -5.61 -29.50 11.21
CA ILE A 128 -4.54 -30.44 11.59
C ILE A 128 -3.28 -29.68 12.08
N PRO A 129 -2.75 -28.69 11.33
CA PRO A 129 -1.67 -27.85 11.84
C PRO A 129 -1.99 -27.13 13.16
N ALA A 130 -3.24 -26.68 13.34
CA ALA A 130 -3.68 -26.03 14.59
C ALA A 130 -3.64 -27.01 15.78
N LEU A 131 -4.17 -28.23 15.62
CA LEU A 131 -4.13 -29.26 16.66
C LEU A 131 -2.69 -29.69 16.99
N TYR A 132 -1.84 -29.84 15.97
CA TYR A 132 -0.43 -30.17 16.16
C TYR A 132 0.32 -29.10 16.98
N THR A 133 0.12 -27.82 16.67
CA THR A 133 0.76 -26.70 17.38
C THR A 133 0.21 -26.52 18.79
N PHE A 134 -1.10 -26.74 18.98
CA PHE A 134 -1.72 -26.82 20.30
C PHE A 134 -1.09 -27.90 21.17
N ALA A 135 -0.94 -29.13 20.64
CA ALA A 135 -0.32 -30.24 21.37
C ALA A 135 1.15 -29.97 21.73
N ARG A 136 1.89 -29.24 20.88
CA ARG A 136 3.26 -28.80 21.16
C ARG A 136 3.38 -27.59 22.09
N ARG A 137 2.26 -27.03 22.56
CA ARG A 137 2.21 -25.81 23.38
C ARG A 137 2.87 -24.60 22.69
N ASP A 138 2.85 -24.57 21.36
CA ASP A 138 3.29 -23.41 20.57
C ASP A 138 2.10 -22.44 20.42
N GLU A 139 1.82 -21.69 21.49
CA GLU A 139 0.67 -20.79 21.60
C GLU A 139 0.62 -19.78 20.45
N ARG A 140 1.77 -19.20 20.08
CA ARG A 140 1.87 -18.21 19.01
C ARG A 140 1.41 -18.81 17.68
N ARG A 141 1.98 -19.95 17.29
CA ARG A 141 1.64 -20.57 16.00
C ARG A 141 0.22 -21.11 16.00
N PHE A 142 -0.24 -21.66 17.12
CA PHE A 142 -1.63 -22.07 17.32
C PHE A 142 -2.61 -20.91 17.09
N ARG A 143 -2.36 -19.78 17.75
CA ARG A 143 -3.14 -18.55 17.61
C ARG A 143 -3.16 -18.04 16.18
N ASP A 144 -2.01 -17.95 15.54
CA ASP A 144 -1.87 -17.40 14.19
C ASP A 144 -2.58 -18.25 13.14
N ILE A 145 -2.48 -19.58 13.22
CA ILE A 145 -3.19 -20.50 12.31
C ILE A 145 -4.71 -20.31 12.43
N LEU A 146 -5.25 -20.34 13.66
CA LEU A 146 -6.70 -20.26 13.87
C LEU A 146 -7.25 -18.87 13.52
N ARG A 147 -6.53 -17.80 13.87
CA ARG A 147 -6.91 -16.43 13.47
C ARG A 147 -6.95 -16.29 11.95
N GLY A 148 -5.91 -16.75 11.25
CA GLY A 148 -5.86 -16.72 9.78
C GLY A 148 -6.98 -17.55 9.14
N ALA A 149 -7.33 -18.70 9.72
CA ALA A 149 -8.40 -19.56 9.21
C ALA A 149 -9.81 -19.00 9.45
N CYS A 150 -10.03 -18.34 10.60
CA CYS A 150 -11.38 -17.95 11.03
C CYS A 150 -11.74 -16.49 10.72
N ALA A 151 -10.76 -15.59 10.74
CA ALA A 151 -10.97 -14.13 10.65
C ALA A 151 -10.64 -13.53 9.28
N VAL A 152 -9.94 -14.26 8.40
CA VAL A 152 -9.64 -13.83 7.02
C VAL A 152 -10.72 -14.37 6.08
N THR A 153 -11.23 -13.50 5.21
CA THR A 153 -12.23 -13.86 4.20
C THR A 153 -11.62 -13.67 2.81
N PRO A 154 -11.65 -14.67 1.92
CA PRO A 154 -11.19 -14.50 0.55
C PRO A 154 -11.96 -13.40 -0.17
N LEU A 155 -11.29 -12.67 -1.07
CA LEU A 155 -11.90 -11.57 -1.83
C LEU A 155 -13.18 -11.99 -2.59
N ALA A 156 -13.23 -13.21 -3.11
CA ALA A 156 -14.41 -13.77 -3.79
C ALA A 156 -15.68 -13.84 -2.91
N ARG A 157 -15.57 -13.61 -1.59
CA ARG A 157 -16.69 -13.56 -0.65
C ARG A 157 -16.88 -12.16 -0.05
N TYR A 158 -16.40 -11.12 -0.75
CA TYR A 158 -16.44 -9.74 -0.30
C TYR A 158 -17.86 -9.27 0.03
N ASP A 159 -18.85 -9.53 -0.80
CA ASP A 159 -20.22 -9.04 -0.57
C ASP A 159 -20.81 -9.54 0.75
N ALA A 160 -20.65 -10.83 1.03
CA ALA A 160 -21.06 -11.42 2.31
C ALA A 160 -20.25 -10.83 3.48
N TRP A 161 -18.97 -10.54 3.28
CA TRP A 161 -18.12 -9.90 4.27
C TRP A 161 -18.55 -8.45 4.56
N ALA A 162 -18.88 -7.68 3.52
CA ALA A 162 -19.30 -6.29 3.60
C ALA A 162 -20.71 -6.16 4.19
N ALA A 163 -21.67 -6.97 3.74
CA ALA A 163 -23.03 -7.02 4.28
C ALA A 163 -23.04 -7.38 5.78
N ALA A 164 -22.15 -8.29 6.19
CA ALA A 164 -21.96 -8.61 7.61
C ALA A 164 -21.24 -7.51 8.40
N ARG A 165 -20.93 -6.35 7.82
CA ARG A 165 -20.26 -5.23 8.51
C ARG A 165 -20.98 -3.91 8.32
N ALA A 166 -21.83 -3.83 7.30
CA ALA A 166 -22.60 -2.66 6.92
C ALA A 166 -23.30 -2.05 8.13
N CYS A 167 -23.08 -0.75 8.30
CA CYS A 167 -23.79 0.11 9.22
C CYS A 167 -24.01 1.41 8.45
N THR A 168 -25.24 1.92 8.41
CA THR A 168 -25.54 3.19 7.74
C THR A 168 -24.98 4.32 8.60
N PRO A 169 -23.91 5.01 8.17
CA PRO A 169 -23.45 6.17 8.91
C PRO A 169 -24.42 7.34 8.67
N THR A 170 -24.62 8.17 9.69
CA THR A 170 -25.20 9.49 9.49
C THR A 170 -24.03 10.44 9.25
N ILE A 171 -23.89 10.94 8.03
CA ILE A 171 -22.82 11.86 7.66
C ILE A 171 -23.46 13.22 7.44
N THR A 172 -23.00 14.19 8.22
CA THR A 172 -23.31 15.60 7.97
C THR A 172 -22.20 16.15 7.09
N PRO A 173 -22.50 16.64 5.86
CA PRO A 173 -21.49 17.26 5.01
C PRO A 173 -20.87 18.45 5.75
N ALA A 174 -19.53 18.58 5.70
CA ALA A 174 -18.84 19.73 6.30
C ALA A 174 -19.30 21.06 5.69
N ASN A 175 -19.64 21.05 4.39
CA ASN A 175 -20.25 22.17 3.70
C ASN A 175 -21.41 21.69 2.80
N PRO A 176 -22.68 21.83 3.24
CA PRO A 176 -23.83 21.40 2.45
C PRO A 176 -24.02 22.24 1.17
N ALA A 177 -23.39 23.42 1.07
CA ALA A 177 -23.46 24.27 -0.10
C ALA A 177 -22.45 23.89 -1.21
N PHE A 178 -21.46 23.02 -0.92
CA PHE A 178 -20.44 22.61 -1.89
C PHE A 178 -21.08 22.01 -3.15
N ARG A 179 -20.98 22.68 -4.29
CA ARG A 179 -21.70 22.36 -5.53
C ARG A 179 -20.95 21.30 -6.32
N VAL A 180 -21.59 20.16 -6.54
CA VAL A 180 -21.07 19.09 -7.38
C VAL A 180 -21.75 19.10 -8.74
N ARG A 181 -20.97 19.15 -9.82
CA ARG A 181 -21.46 18.88 -11.18
C ARG A 181 -21.19 17.44 -11.56
N ALA A 182 -22.24 16.65 -11.80
CA ALA A 182 -22.13 15.32 -12.38
C ALA A 182 -22.29 15.38 -13.91
N ILE A 183 -21.35 14.81 -14.65
CA ILE A 183 -21.42 14.66 -16.10
C ILE A 183 -21.62 13.19 -16.44
N ILE A 184 -22.62 12.92 -17.28
CA ILE A 184 -22.93 11.59 -17.78
C ILE A 184 -22.96 11.64 -19.30
N ALA A 185 -21.98 11.03 -19.95
CA ALA A 185 -22.01 10.88 -21.41
C ALA A 185 -22.82 9.64 -21.78
N ALA A 186 -23.90 9.81 -22.55
CA ALA A 186 -24.74 8.73 -23.02
C ALA A 186 -24.49 8.46 -24.51
N ALA A 187 -24.13 7.23 -24.86
CA ALA A 187 -24.03 6.77 -26.25
C ALA A 187 -25.18 5.82 -26.63
N ALA A 188 -25.41 5.64 -27.94
CA ALA A 188 -26.41 4.70 -28.43
C ALA A 188 -26.15 3.27 -27.92
N GLY A 189 -27.16 2.64 -27.32
CA GLY A 189 -27.08 1.26 -26.81
C GLY A 189 -26.54 1.13 -25.37
N GLU A 190 -26.11 2.22 -24.73
CA GLU A 190 -25.74 2.20 -23.31
C GLU A 190 -27.02 2.16 -22.43
N GLY A 191 -27.17 1.07 -21.68
CA GLY A 191 -28.27 0.89 -20.71
C GLY A 191 -27.93 1.45 -19.32
N GLY A 192 -28.91 1.44 -18.42
CA GLY A 192 -28.67 1.74 -17.00
C GLY A 192 -28.59 3.21 -16.61
N LEU A 193 -28.80 4.16 -17.54
CA LEU A 193 -28.86 5.59 -17.21
C LEU A 193 -29.91 5.89 -16.12
N GLY A 194 -31.06 5.22 -16.14
CA GLY A 194 -32.08 5.34 -15.10
C GLY A 194 -31.56 4.99 -13.71
N ASP A 195 -30.74 3.94 -13.57
CA ASP A 195 -30.14 3.52 -12.30
C ASP A 195 -29.14 4.57 -11.80
N THR A 196 -28.34 5.14 -12.71
CA THR A 196 -27.42 6.23 -12.39
C THR A 196 -28.16 7.45 -11.86
N LEU A 197 -29.21 7.89 -12.56
CA LEU A 197 -30.01 9.04 -12.14
C LEU A 197 -30.75 8.78 -10.82
N ALA A 198 -31.29 7.58 -10.62
CA ALA A 198 -31.90 7.18 -9.36
C ALA A 198 -30.88 7.22 -8.20
N SER A 199 -29.64 6.79 -8.44
CA SER A 199 -28.57 6.83 -7.43
C SER A 199 -28.13 8.27 -7.09
N LEU A 200 -28.15 9.19 -8.06
CA LEU A 200 -27.93 10.63 -7.83
C LEU A 200 -29.09 11.26 -7.05
N ALA A 201 -30.34 10.95 -7.41
CA ALA A 201 -31.53 11.40 -6.70
C ALA A 201 -31.54 10.98 -5.22
N ALA A 202 -30.98 9.80 -4.92
CA ALA A 202 -30.87 9.26 -3.57
C ALA A 202 -29.72 9.83 -2.72
N GLN A 203 -28.90 10.75 -3.26
CA GLN A 203 -27.76 11.31 -2.51
C GLN A 203 -28.21 12.18 -1.34
N SER A 204 -27.57 12.00 -0.18
CA SER A 204 -27.80 12.80 1.03
C SER A 204 -27.24 14.21 0.92
N HIS A 205 -26.19 14.41 0.11
CA HIS A 205 -25.73 15.73 -0.29
C HIS A 205 -26.64 16.27 -1.39
N THR A 206 -27.28 17.42 -1.18
CA THR A 206 -28.34 17.93 -2.07
C THR A 206 -27.85 18.98 -3.07
N SER A 207 -26.71 19.62 -2.82
CA SER A 207 -26.09 20.63 -3.69
C SER A 207 -25.34 19.96 -4.85
N TRP A 208 -26.09 19.38 -5.79
CA TRP A 208 -25.56 18.84 -7.04
C TRP A 208 -26.46 19.16 -8.22
N GLN A 209 -25.85 19.19 -9.40
CA GLN A 209 -26.52 19.26 -10.70
C GLN A 209 -25.93 18.20 -11.61
N ALA A 210 -26.75 17.62 -12.50
CA ALA A 210 -26.30 16.65 -13.47
C ALA A 210 -26.51 17.18 -14.90
N THR A 211 -25.54 16.94 -15.77
CA THR A 211 -25.64 17.24 -17.20
C THR A 211 -25.44 15.94 -17.98
N ILE A 212 -26.47 15.53 -18.72
CA ILE A 212 -26.39 14.39 -19.63
C ILE A 212 -25.94 14.91 -21.00
N LEU A 213 -24.79 14.41 -21.46
CA LEU A 213 -24.24 14.74 -22.77
C LEU A 213 -24.60 13.62 -23.76
N HIS A 214 -25.41 13.97 -24.75
CA HIS A 214 -25.92 13.06 -25.78
C HIS A 214 -24.91 12.89 -26.90
N GLY A 215 -24.30 11.71 -26.99
CA GLY A 215 -23.48 11.29 -28.13
C GLY A 215 -24.33 10.87 -29.35
N PRO A 216 -23.71 10.60 -30.50
CA PRO A 216 -24.42 10.21 -31.72
C PRO A 216 -25.39 9.04 -31.49
N GLY A 217 -26.65 9.21 -31.90
CA GLY A 217 -27.69 8.17 -31.82
C GLY A 217 -28.32 7.95 -30.43
N SER A 218 -27.90 8.68 -29.40
CA SER A 218 -28.57 8.68 -28.09
C SER A 218 -29.91 9.45 -28.17
N ARG A 219 -30.88 9.07 -27.33
CA ARG A 219 -32.20 9.72 -27.27
C ARG A 219 -32.36 10.47 -25.95
N PRO A 220 -32.87 11.72 -25.96
CA PRO A 220 -33.22 12.43 -24.74
C PRO A 220 -34.20 11.63 -23.88
N LEU A 221 -33.96 11.62 -22.57
CA LEU A 221 -34.91 11.05 -21.61
C LEU A 221 -35.78 12.15 -21.03
N HIS A 222 -37.04 11.84 -20.71
CA HIS A 222 -37.84 12.70 -19.85
C HIS A 222 -37.37 12.55 -18.40
N ALA A 223 -36.46 13.42 -17.97
CA ALA A 223 -36.06 13.52 -16.56
C ALA A 223 -36.99 14.52 -15.84
N HIS A 224 -37.60 14.10 -14.73
CA HIS A 224 -38.50 14.94 -13.93
C HIS A 224 -37.79 15.75 -12.83
N ASP A 225 -36.50 15.50 -12.59
CA ASP A 225 -35.72 16.19 -11.56
C ASP A 225 -35.14 17.51 -12.14
N PRO A 226 -35.48 18.68 -11.57
CA PRO A 226 -35.01 19.98 -12.07
C PRO A 226 -33.50 20.19 -11.97
N ARG A 227 -32.77 19.33 -11.25
CA ARG A 227 -31.30 19.37 -11.16
C ARG A 227 -30.62 18.74 -12.37
N ILE A 228 -31.36 18.10 -13.26
CA ILE A 228 -30.84 17.36 -14.41
C ILE A 228 -31.11 18.14 -15.69
N ASP A 229 -30.05 18.56 -16.36
CA ASP A 229 -30.09 19.11 -17.72
C ASP A 229 -29.57 18.07 -18.74
N GLN A 230 -29.99 18.21 -20.00
CA GLN A 230 -29.55 17.33 -21.08
C GLN A 230 -29.28 18.12 -22.35
N ARG A 231 -28.15 17.85 -23.00
CA ARG A 231 -27.76 18.51 -24.25
C ARG A 231 -26.84 17.64 -25.11
N PRO A 232 -26.73 17.89 -26.42
CA PRO A 232 -25.65 17.27 -27.20
C PRO A 232 -24.27 17.81 -26.81
N PHE A 233 -23.22 17.07 -27.18
CA PHE A 233 -21.85 17.60 -27.21
C PHE A 233 -21.77 18.80 -28.17
N ARG A 234 -20.96 19.80 -27.81
CA ARG A 234 -20.71 20.98 -28.65
C ARG A 234 -19.25 21.04 -29.06
N ASP A 235 -19.01 21.52 -30.27
CA ASP A 235 -17.65 21.81 -30.72
C ASP A 235 -17.01 22.84 -29.79
N GLY A 236 -15.81 22.52 -29.30
CA GLY A 236 -15.07 23.37 -28.37
C GLY A 236 -15.43 23.21 -26.89
N ASP A 237 -16.39 22.33 -26.52
CA ASP A 237 -16.61 21.99 -25.11
C ASP A 237 -15.28 21.52 -24.47
N SER A 238 -14.99 22.00 -23.26
CA SER A 238 -13.89 21.54 -22.43
C SER A 238 -14.38 21.05 -21.06
N LEU A 239 -13.53 20.32 -20.33
CA LEU A 239 -13.85 19.97 -18.93
C LEU A 239 -14.12 21.20 -18.05
N ALA A 240 -13.46 22.33 -18.32
CA ALA A 240 -13.66 23.56 -17.57
C ALA A 240 -15.07 24.15 -17.81
N ASP A 241 -15.56 24.12 -19.06
CA ASP A 241 -16.92 24.55 -19.39
C ASP A 241 -17.97 23.65 -18.73
N LEU A 242 -17.69 22.34 -18.69
CA LEU A 242 -18.55 21.39 -18.00
C LEU A 242 -18.55 21.60 -16.49
N CYS A 243 -17.45 22.06 -15.89
CA CYS A 243 -17.32 22.33 -14.46
C CYS A 243 -17.81 23.74 -14.05
N ALA A 244 -18.31 24.55 -15.00
CA ALA A 244 -18.74 25.92 -14.72
C ALA A 244 -19.76 25.98 -13.57
N ASP A 245 -19.61 27.00 -12.72
CA ASP A 245 -20.44 27.28 -11.54
C ASP A 245 -20.53 26.14 -10.50
N ALA A 246 -19.61 25.18 -10.54
CA ALA A 246 -19.48 24.11 -9.56
C ALA A 246 -18.13 24.17 -8.84
N ASP A 247 -18.08 23.61 -7.64
CA ASP A 247 -16.85 23.51 -6.83
C ASP A 247 -16.05 22.25 -7.18
N ALA A 248 -16.73 21.21 -7.70
CA ALA A 248 -16.10 19.99 -8.18
C ALA A 248 -16.88 19.32 -9.33
N LEU A 249 -16.15 18.58 -10.15
CA LEU A 249 -16.65 17.78 -11.27
C LEU A 249 -16.61 16.28 -10.93
N LEU A 250 -17.72 15.59 -11.19
CA LEU A 250 -17.86 14.14 -11.14
C LEU A 250 -18.19 13.61 -12.53
N HIS A 251 -17.54 12.54 -12.96
CA HIS A 251 -17.90 11.83 -14.18
C HIS A 251 -18.44 10.43 -13.86
N LEU A 252 -19.59 10.09 -14.44
CA LEU A 252 -20.25 8.79 -14.34
C LEU A 252 -20.56 8.27 -15.74
N VAL A 253 -20.59 6.95 -15.88
CA VAL A 253 -21.06 6.26 -17.10
C VAL A 253 -22.48 5.72 -16.85
N PRO A 254 -23.37 5.67 -17.86
CA PRO A 254 -24.67 5.02 -17.72
C PRO A 254 -24.56 3.61 -17.09
N GLY A 255 -25.33 3.38 -16.03
CA GLY A 255 -25.33 2.16 -15.23
C GLY A 255 -24.46 2.23 -13.97
N ASP A 256 -23.55 3.20 -13.85
CA ASP A 256 -22.85 3.45 -12.59
C ASP A 256 -23.88 3.80 -11.50
N ALA A 257 -23.71 3.28 -10.30
CA ALA A 257 -24.62 3.53 -9.17
C ALA A 257 -23.84 3.93 -7.92
N LEU A 258 -24.10 5.15 -7.44
CA LEU A 258 -23.50 5.67 -6.20
C LEU A 258 -24.23 5.17 -4.95
N ARG A 259 -23.48 4.96 -3.86
CA ARG A 259 -24.05 4.79 -2.52
C ARG A 259 -24.70 6.10 -2.09
N ALA A 260 -25.80 6.05 -1.32
CA ALA A 260 -26.62 7.23 -0.99
C ALA A 260 -25.90 8.37 -0.24
N ASP A 261 -24.73 8.12 0.32
CA ASP A 261 -23.89 9.07 1.05
C ASP A 261 -22.56 9.38 0.33
N ALA A 262 -22.38 8.92 -0.91
CA ALA A 262 -21.13 9.02 -1.64
C ALA A 262 -20.70 10.47 -1.86
N LEU A 263 -21.61 11.33 -2.34
CA LEU A 263 -21.33 12.74 -2.55
C LEU A 263 -21.03 13.47 -1.23
N ALA A 264 -21.73 13.12 -0.15
CA ALA A 264 -21.50 13.74 1.16
C ALA A 264 -20.09 13.44 1.69
N LEU A 265 -19.61 12.20 1.54
CA LEU A 265 -18.24 11.81 1.92
C LEU A 265 -17.19 12.52 1.09
N LEU A 266 -17.31 12.44 -0.23
CA LEU A 266 -16.31 13.00 -1.14
C LEU A 266 -16.27 14.53 -1.07
N ALA A 267 -17.42 15.21 -0.99
CA ALA A 267 -17.49 16.66 -0.84
C ALA A 267 -16.93 17.13 0.51
N SER A 268 -17.14 16.36 1.59
CA SER A 268 -16.55 16.65 2.90
C SER A 268 -15.02 16.66 2.85
N CYS A 269 -14.41 15.77 2.05
CA CYS A 269 -12.96 15.74 1.88
C CYS A 269 -12.39 17.00 1.23
N LEU A 270 -13.09 17.58 0.24
CA LEU A 270 -12.62 18.75 -0.52
C LEU A 270 -13.02 20.08 0.12
N SER A 271 -14.25 20.19 0.65
CA SER A 271 -14.81 21.46 1.12
C SER A 271 -14.04 22.12 2.27
N GLY A 272 -13.29 21.35 3.07
CA GLY A 272 -12.44 21.85 4.15
C GLY A 272 -10.95 21.93 3.82
N ARG A 273 -10.52 21.57 2.60
CA ARG A 273 -9.12 21.42 2.22
C ARG A 273 -8.85 21.93 0.80
N PRO A 274 -8.64 23.25 0.63
CA PRO A 274 -8.41 23.86 -0.68
C PRO A 274 -7.08 23.44 -1.34
N ASP A 275 -6.20 22.78 -0.59
CA ASP A 275 -4.95 22.17 -1.06
C ASP A 275 -5.16 20.85 -1.83
N LEU A 276 -6.35 20.26 -1.76
CA LEU A 276 -6.68 19.02 -2.46
C LEU A 276 -7.25 19.27 -3.86
N ASP A 277 -6.72 18.54 -4.82
CA ASP A 277 -7.19 18.54 -6.21
C ASP A 277 -8.29 17.50 -6.45
N LEU A 278 -8.34 16.46 -5.62
CA LEU A 278 -9.09 15.24 -5.88
C LEU A 278 -9.58 14.58 -4.58
N ALA A 279 -10.81 14.06 -4.59
CA ALA A 279 -11.28 13.08 -3.62
C ALA A 279 -11.84 11.85 -4.35
N TYR A 280 -11.41 10.65 -3.98
CA TYR A 280 -11.86 9.41 -4.61
C TYR A 280 -12.16 8.32 -3.57
N ALA A 281 -12.89 7.29 -3.99
CA ALA A 281 -13.25 6.17 -3.12
C ALA A 281 -13.13 4.83 -3.85
N ASP A 282 -13.26 3.73 -3.10
CA ASP A 282 -13.32 2.39 -3.68
C ASP A 282 -14.61 2.18 -4.49
N ALA A 283 -14.60 1.13 -5.30
CA ALA A 283 -15.75 0.75 -6.11
C ALA A 283 -15.93 -0.76 -6.17
N THR A 284 -17.09 -1.21 -6.64
CA THR A 284 -17.28 -2.56 -7.17
C THR A 284 -17.14 -2.49 -8.68
N GLY A 285 -16.30 -3.35 -9.26
CA GLY A 285 -16.12 -3.45 -10.71
C GLY A 285 -17.33 -4.06 -11.41
N PRO A 286 -17.35 -4.05 -12.76
CA PRO A 286 -18.44 -4.65 -13.55
C PRO A 286 -18.59 -6.16 -13.34
N ASP A 287 -17.52 -6.82 -12.89
CA ASP A 287 -17.48 -8.24 -12.55
C ASP A 287 -18.04 -8.55 -11.14
N GLY A 288 -18.47 -7.52 -10.40
CA GLY A 288 -18.93 -7.64 -9.02
C GLY A 288 -17.81 -7.72 -7.98
N CYS A 289 -16.54 -7.68 -8.38
CA CYS A 289 -15.43 -7.72 -7.45
C CYS A 289 -15.14 -6.32 -6.85
N PRO A 290 -14.72 -6.22 -5.58
CA PRO A 290 -14.28 -4.95 -5.02
C PRO A 290 -12.96 -4.49 -5.64
N ILE A 291 -12.89 -3.21 -5.96
CA ILE A 291 -11.70 -2.47 -6.38
C ILE A 291 -11.24 -1.66 -5.16
N LEU A 292 -10.39 -2.28 -4.34
CA LEU A 292 -9.81 -1.67 -3.14
C LEU A 292 -8.53 -0.91 -3.50
N LYS A 293 -8.55 0.41 -3.34
CA LYS A 293 -7.52 1.32 -3.85
C LYS A 293 -6.54 1.70 -2.72
N PRO A 294 -5.25 1.92 -3.00
CA PRO A 294 -4.38 2.57 -2.02
C PRO A 294 -4.78 4.04 -1.84
N ASP A 295 -4.16 4.70 -0.87
CA ASP A 295 -4.08 6.17 -0.86
C ASP A 295 -3.28 6.66 -2.06
N TRP A 296 -3.11 7.99 -2.18
CA TRP A 296 -2.61 8.63 -3.39
C TRP A 296 -1.22 8.12 -3.80
N SER A 297 -1.15 7.52 -4.99
CA SER A 297 0.07 7.03 -5.64
C SER A 297 0.12 7.61 -7.06
N PRO A 298 0.75 8.80 -7.26
CA PRO A 298 0.65 9.53 -8.51
C PRO A 298 1.26 8.77 -9.69
N ASP A 299 2.39 8.08 -9.50
CA ASP A 299 2.97 7.29 -10.58
C ASP A 299 2.06 6.11 -10.98
N LEU A 300 1.42 5.45 -10.01
CA LEU A 300 0.43 4.39 -10.29
C LEU A 300 -0.81 4.98 -10.98
N ALA A 301 -1.28 6.16 -10.57
CA ALA A 301 -2.43 6.82 -11.18
C ALA A 301 -2.17 7.14 -12.66
N LEU A 302 -1.01 7.72 -12.98
CA LEU A 302 -0.59 8.00 -14.36
C LEU A 302 -0.40 6.73 -15.18
N ALA A 303 0.16 5.67 -14.57
CA ALA A 303 0.49 4.45 -15.28
C ALA A 303 -0.69 3.49 -15.47
N THR A 304 -1.64 3.44 -14.53
CA THR A 304 -2.72 2.45 -14.51
C THR A 304 -4.13 3.02 -14.41
N GLY A 305 -4.30 4.33 -14.23
CA GLY A 305 -5.63 4.92 -14.07
C GLY A 305 -6.43 4.39 -12.88
N TYR A 306 -5.76 3.80 -11.87
CA TYR A 306 -6.43 3.00 -10.82
C TYR A 306 -7.52 3.75 -10.04
N VAL A 307 -7.44 5.08 -10.00
CA VAL A 307 -8.41 5.95 -9.31
C VAL A 307 -9.82 5.71 -9.85
N GLY A 308 -9.98 5.63 -11.17
CA GLY A 308 -11.26 5.34 -11.81
C GLY A 308 -12.44 6.18 -11.28
N ARG A 309 -13.54 5.49 -10.96
CA ARG A 309 -14.76 6.08 -10.38
C ARG A 309 -15.05 5.46 -8.99
N PRO A 310 -15.72 6.17 -8.07
CA PRO A 310 -16.09 7.58 -8.17
C PRO A 310 -14.90 8.49 -7.78
N ALA A 311 -14.81 9.63 -8.44
CA ALA A 311 -13.77 10.64 -8.21
C ALA A 311 -14.37 12.04 -8.38
N LEU A 312 -14.23 12.91 -7.37
CA LEU A 312 -14.54 14.33 -7.43
C LEU A 312 -13.26 15.11 -7.70
N LEU A 313 -13.19 15.79 -8.85
CA LEU A 313 -12.09 16.65 -9.23
C LEU A 313 -12.44 18.08 -8.82
N ALA A 314 -11.60 18.73 -8.04
CA ALA A 314 -11.80 20.12 -7.64
C ALA A 314 -11.77 21.04 -8.87
N ALA A 315 -12.62 22.08 -8.89
CA ALA A 315 -12.68 23.02 -10.00
C ALA A 315 -11.32 23.63 -10.39
N PRO A 316 -10.40 23.97 -9.46
CA PRO A 316 -9.06 24.44 -9.82
C PRO A 316 -8.24 23.44 -10.64
N LEU A 317 -8.30 22.14 -10.34
CA LEU A 317 -7.63 21.10 -11.12
C LEU A 317 -8.20 21.05 -12.54
N VAL A 318 -9.52 21.07 -12.66
CA VAL A 318 -10.22 20.99 -13.94
C VAL A 318 -9.89 22.21 -14.83
N ALA A 319 -9.87 23.41 -14.23
CA ALA A 319 -9.59 24.66 -14.92
C ALA A 319 -8.15 24.72 -15.47
N GLN A 320 -7.18 24.10 -14.78
CA GLN A 320 -5.78 24.11 -15.21
C GLN A 320 -5.51 23.32 -16.49
N LEU A 321 -6.32 22.30 -16.79
CA LEU A 321 -5.98 21.31 -17.83
C LEU A 321 -6.76 21.46 -19.15
N GLN A 322 -7.68 22.44 -19.26
CA GLN A 322 -8.47 22.83 -20.46
C GLN A 322 -8.59 21.73 -21.54
N ARG A 323 -9.07 20.54 -21.14
CA ARG A 323 -9.10 19.36 -22.03
C ARG A 323 -10.35 19.42 -22.91
N PRO A 324 -10.22 19.40 -24.25
CA PRO A 324 -11.36 19.34 -25.15
C PRO A 324 -12.15 18.03 -24.99
N VAL A 325 -13.47 18.09 -25.11
CA VAL A 325 -14.39 16.95 -24.96
C VAL A 325 -15.43 16.94 -26.08
N ALA A 326 -15.03 16.46 -27.26
CA ALA A 326 -15.89 16.45 -28.45
C ALA A 326 -16.95 15.33 -28.45
N ASP A 327 -16.68 14.23 -27.75
CA ASP A 327 -17.54 13.04 -27.74
C ASP A 327 -17.35 12.24 -26.42
N PRO A 328 -18.13 11.16 -26.19
CA PRO A 328 -17.99 10.34 -24.99
C PRO A 328 -16.59 9.74 -24.77
N ALA A 329 -15.88 9.35 -25.82
CA ALA A 329 -14.54 8.76 -25.70
C ALA A 329 -13.50 9.84 -25.35
N ALA A 330 -13.59 11.01 -25.98
CA ALA A 330 -12.77 12.18 -25.66
C ALA A 330 -12.99 12.62 -24.20
N LEU A 331 -14.24 12.66 -23.74
CA LEU A 331 -14.56 12.93 -22.33
C LEU A 331 -13.91 11.91 -21.38
N ARG A 332 -14.06 10.61 -21.65
CA ARG A 332 -13.46 9.56 -20.80
C ARG A 332 -11.95 9.67 -20.74
N SER A 333 -11.29 9.88 -21.87
CA SER A 333 -9.84 10.06 -21.95
C SER A 333 -9.38 11.32 -21.21
N ALA A 334 -10.08 12.45 -21.41
CA ALA A 334 -9.81 13.71 -20.72
C ALA A 334 -9.94 13.56 -19.20
N MET A 335 -11.00 12.90 -18.72
CA MET A 335 -11.21 12.62 -17.31
C MET A 335 -10.12 11.72 -16.73
N ALA A 336 -9.72 10.65 -17.44
CA ALA A 336 -8.67 9.73 -16.98
C ALA A 336 -7.33 10.44 -16.78
N VAL A 337 -6.91 11.25 -17.76
CA VAL A 337 -5.66 12.02 -17.68
C VAL A 337 -5.74 13.08 -16.57
N THR A 338 -6.83 13.86 -16.54
CA THR A 338 -7.01 14.95 -15.54
C THR A 338 -6.99 14.39 -14.11
N THR A 339 -7.66 13.25 -13.89
CA THR A 339 -7.67 12.58 -12.57
C THR A 339 -6.27 12.11 -12.18
N ALA A 340 -5.52 11.51 -13.11
CA ALA A 340 -4.17 11.03 -12.86
C ALA A 340 -3.14 12.16 -12.66
N SER A 341 -3.44 13.36 -13.17
CA SER A 341 -2.63 14.58 -13.04
C SER A 341 -2.80 15.35 -11.73
N ALA A 342 -3.68 14.89 -10.81
CA ALA A 342 -3.84 15.51 -9.50
C ALA A 342 -2.51 15.53 -8.73
N ARG A 343 -2.23 16.58 -7.96
CA ARG A 343 -1.02 16.65 -7.13
C ARG A 343 -1.29 16.11 -5.74
N GLN A 344 -2.45 16.47 -5.19
CA GLN A 344 -2.90 16.01 -3.88
C GLN A 344 -4.29 15.42 -3.97
N ALA A 345 -4.48 14.27 -3.32
CA ALA A 345 -5.75 13.58 -3.31
C ALA A 345 -6.10 13.04 -1.93
N ALA A 346 -7.40 13.02 -1.64
CA ALA A 346 -7.96 12.29 -0.51
C ALA A 346 -8.59 10.98 -0.97
N HIS A 347 -8.31 9.92 -0.24
CA HIS A 347 -8.92 8.63 -0.44
C HIS A 347 -9.93 8.34 0.67
N VAL A 348 -11.15 7.94 0.29
CA VAL A 348 -12.16 7.39 1.18
C VAL A 348 -12.19 5.87 0.99
N PRO A 349 -11.59 5.07 1.90
CA PRO A 349 -11.43 3.62 1.73
C PRO A 349 -12.73 2.87 2.03
N GLN A 350 -13.75 3.15 1.21
CA GLN A 350 -15.07 2.56 1.24
C GLN A 350 -15.57 2.39 -0.18
N VAL A 351 -16.30 1.29 -0.43
CA VAL A 351 -16.99 1.11 -1.70
C VAL A 351 -18.18 2.05 -1.77
N LEU A 352 -18.06 3.10 -2.59
CA LEU A 352 -19.07 4.16 -2.77
C LEU A 352 -19.72 4.16 -4.16
N CYS A 353 -19.21 3.37 -5.10
CA CYS A 353 -19.78 3.23 -6.44
C CYS A 353 -19.78 1.76 -6.87
N ARG A 354 -20.86 1.33 -7.53
CA ARG A 354 -20.84 0.16 -8.41
C ARG A 354 -20.62 0.66 -9.83
N MET A 355 -19.57 0.19 -10.48
CA MET A 355 -19.21 0.58 -11.84
C MET A 355 -19.87 -0.34 -12.85
N ALA A 356 -20.54 0.23 -13.85
CA ALA A 356 -21.11 -0.54 -14.96
C ALA A 356 -20.07 -0.92 -16.02
N ALA A 357 -19.01 -0.12 -16.15
CA ALA A 357 -17.90 -0.36 -17.06
C ALA A 357 -16.56 -0.14 -16.34
N ALA A 358 -15.49 -0.75 -16.85
CA ALA A 358 -14.15 -0.56 -16.34
C ALA A 358 -13.72 0.93 -16.39
N ALA A 359 -12.74 1.29 -15.56
CA ALA A 359 -12.14 2.62 -15.63
C ALA A 359 -11.39 2.81 -16.95
N GLU A 360 -11.48 4.00 -17.52
CA GLU A 360 -10.69 4.36 -18.70
C GLU A 360 -9.24 4.58 -18.27
N MET A 361 -8.32 4.04 -19.06
CA MET A 361 -6.88 4.25 -18.85
C MET A 361 -6.47 5.63 -19.37
N PRO A 362 -5.53 6.33 -18.70
CA PRO A 362 -4.88 7.49 -19.28
C PRO A 362 -4.21 7.11 -20.62
N SER A 363 -4.30 8.00 -21.62
CA SER A 363 -3.60 7.80 -22.89
C SER A 363 -2.13 8.24 -22.77
N ALA A 364 -1.23 7.54 -23.48
CA ALA A 364 0.19 7.88 -23.51
C ALA A 364 0.43 9.32 -23.98
N ASP A 365 -0.29 9.75 -25.03
CA ASP A 365 -0.21 11.12 -25.55
C ASP A 365 -0.75 12.14 -24.55
N GLY A 366 -1.85 11.81 -23.85
CA GLY A 366 -2.43 12.68 -22.84
C GLY A 366 -1.51 12.90 -21.64
N VAL A 367 -0.87 11.83 -21.16
CA VAL A 367 0.12 11.90 -20.07
C VAL A 367 1.39 12.63 -20.51
N SER A 368 1.89 12.36 -21.72
CA SER A 368 3.08 13.06 -22.25
C SER A 368 2.82 14.56 -22.46
N ARG A 369 1.62 14.93 -22.91
CA ARG A 369 1.19 16.33 -23.01
C ARG A 369 1.13 16.98 -21.63
N HIS A 370 0.55 16.30 -20.64
CA HIS A 370 0.52 16.79 -19.27
C HIS A 370 1.93 17.05 -18.72
N PHE A 371 2.88 16.14 -18.93
CA PHE A 371 4.27 16.36 -18.53
C PHE A 371 4.86 17.60 -19.19
N SER A 372 4.66 17.76 -20.51
CA SER A 372 5.11 18.95 -21.24
C SER A 372 4.52 20.26 -20.68
N GLU A 373 3.21 20.29 -20.43
CA GLU A 373 2.50 21.44 -19.83
C GLU A 373 2.99 21.77 -18.42
N ALA A 374 3.39 20.75 -17.65
CA ALA A 374 3.96 20.90 -16.32
C ALA A 374 5.47 21.21 -16.32
N GLY A 375 6.11 21.32 -17.49
CA GLY A 375 7.56 21.53 -17.62
C GLY A 375 8.41 20.31 -17.24
N ILE A 376 7.80 19.12 -17.20
CA ILE A 376 8.45 17.85 -16.86
C ILE A 376 8.94 17.20 -18.16
N ARG A 377 10.24 16.90 -18.25
CA ARG A 377 10.87 16.26 -19.43
C ARG A 377 10.69 14.73 -19.45
N ALA A 378 9.51 14.25 -19.09
CA ALA A 378 9.16 12.83 -19.10
C ALA A 378 8.14 12.54 -20.20
N THR A 379 8.07 11.28 -20.63
CA THR A 379 7.06 10.81 -21.59
C THR A 379 6.37 9.55 -21.06
N ALA A 380 5.27 9.17 -21.70
CA ALA A 380 4.60 7.91 -21.45
C ALA A 380 4.59 7.05 -22.71
N GLU A 381 4.90 5.76 -22.54
CA GLU A 381 4.86 4.76 -23.60
C GLU A 381 3.75 3.74 -23.31
N PRO A 382 2.91 3.36 -24.30
CA PRO A 382 1.91 2.34 -24.09
C PRO A 382 2.56 0.96 -23.87
N ARG A 383 2.05 0.21 -22.88
CA ARG A 383 2.33 -1.21 -22.67
C ARG A 383 1.03 -1.99 -22.74
N ARG A 384 1.13 -3.33 -22.82
CA ARG A 384 -0.04 -4.22 -22.96
C ARG A 384 -1.11 -3.99 -21.89
N GLU A 385 -0.71 -3.66 -20.66
CA GLU A 385 -1.60 -3.40 -19.52
C GLU A 385 -0.99 -2.29 -18.65
N GLY A 386 -1.10 -1.04 -19.09
CA GLY A 386 -0.57 0.15 -18.41
C GLY A 386 0.29 1.04 -19.30
N LEU A 387 0.80 2.13 -18.73
CA LEU A 387 1.79 2.99 -19.35
C LEU A 387 3.15 2.83 -18.64
N ARG A 388 4.22 2.90 -19.42
CA ARG A 388 5.58 3.07 -18.89
C ARG A 388 5.91 4.56 -18.87
N LEU A 389 6.14 5.11 -17.69
CA LEU A 389 6.58 6.48 -17.52
C LEU A 389 8.10 6.53 -17.70
N VAL A 390 8.56 7.21 -18.75
CA VAL A 390 9.97 7.33 -19.12
C VAL A 390 10.52 8.65 -18.61
N TRP A 391 11.23 8.58 -17.48
CA TRP A 391 11.93 9.70 -16.89
C TRP A 391 13.30 9.89 -17.55
N PRO A 392 13.75 11.14 -17.78
CA PRO A 392 15.04 11.39 -18.41
C PRO A 392 16.19 11.03 -17.48
N LEU A 393 17.34 10.68 -18.05
CA LEU A 393 18.59 10.70 -17.29
C LEU A 393 19.07 12.15 -17.15
N PRO A 394 19.69 12.53 -16.02
CA PRO A 394 20.40 13.79 -15.94
C PRO A 394 21.55 13.87 -16.96
N GLU A 395 21.87 15.09 -17.39
CA GLU A 395 23.04 15.39 -18.20
C GLU A 395 23.96 16.37 -17.44
N PRO A 396 25.22 16.00 -17.13
CA PRO A 396 25.83 14.69 -17.36
C PRO A 396 25.18 13.58 -16.51
N VAL A 397 25.29 12.33 -16.98
CA VAL A 397 24.82 11.16 -16.23
C VAL A 397 25.55 11.05 -14.89
N PRO A 398 24.84 10.82 -13.76
CA PRO A 398 25.46 10.83 -12.45
C PRO A 398 26.39 9.62 -12.26
N LYS A 399 27.50 9.82 -11.54
CA LYS A 399 28.34 8.69 -11.13
C LYS A 399 27.62 7.88 -10.06
N VAL A 400 27.63 6.55 -10.21
CA VAL A 400 27.05 5.62 -9.23
C VAL A 400 28.16 4.92 -8.44
N THR A 401 28.01 4.85 -7.12
CA THR A 401 28.79 3.94 -6.27
C THR A 401 27.91 2.77 -5.83
N VAL A 402 28.29 1.54 -6.20
CA VAL A 402 27.67 0.33 -5.68
C VAL A 402 28.42 -0.09 -4.41
N VAL A 403 27.72 -0.23 -3.29
CA VAL A 403 28.29 -0.64 -1.99
C VAL A 403 27.86 -2.05 -1.66
N ILE A 404 28.83 -2.96 -1.46
CA ILE A 404 28.60 -4.38 -1.14
C ILE A 404 29.27 -4.75 0.20
N PRO A 405 28.50 -4.86 1.30
CA PRO A 405 28.96 -5.54 2.51
C PRO A 405 29.21 -7.02 2.22
N SER A 406 30.38 -7.55 2.57
CA SER A 406 30.74 -8.94 2.28
C SER A 406 31.58 -9.57 3.40
N ARG A 407 31.49 -10.90 3.49
CA ARG A 407 32.37 -11.76 4.27
C ARG A 407 32.37 -13.17 3.70
N ASP A 408 33.55 -13.68 3.35
CA ASP A 408 33.76 -15.01 2.77
C ASP A 408 32.85 -15.26 1.55
N ARG A 409 32.61 -16.54 1.21
CA ARG A 409 31.66 -16.98 0.16
C ARG A 409 32.00 -16.46 -1.23
N LEU A 410 33.11 -16.96 -1.77
CA LEU A 410 33.57 -16.67 -3.13
C LEU A 410 32.48 -16.88 -4.19
N ASP A 411 31.64 -17.91 -4.02
CA ASP A 411 30.53 -18.23 -4.93
C ASP A 411 29.50 -17.10 -5.07
N LEU A 412 29.29 -16.31 -4.00
CA LEU A 412 28.36 -15.20 -3.98
C LEU A 412 29.03 -13.90 -4.45
N ILE A 413 30.12 -13.50 -3.80
CA ILE A 413 30.75 -12.20 -4.05
C ILE A 413 31.30 -12.09 -5.48
N SER A 414 31.86 -13.17 -6.03
CA SER A 414 32.37 -13.16 -7.41
C SER A 414 31.26 -12.97 -8.44
N ARG A 415 30.07 -13.54 -8.19
CA ARG A 415 28.89 -13.37 -9.06
C ARG A 415 28.37 -11.95 -8.99
N ALA A 416 28.26 -11.37 -7.79
CA ALA A 416 27.83 -9.99 -7.61
C ALA A 416 28.81 -9.01 -8.30
N CYS A 417 30.11 -9.15 -8.07
CA CYS A 417 31.13 -8.30 -8.67
C CYS A 417 31.13 -8.39 -10.20
N ARG A 418 31.05 -9.61 -10.76
CA ARG A 418 30.95 -9.81 -12.21
C ARG A 418 29.71 -9.13 -12.79
N GLY A 419 28.55 -9.30 -12.12
CA GLY A 419 27.30 -8.67 -12.53
C GLY A 419 27.41 -7.14 -12.61
N VAL A 420 27.96 -6.53 -11.56
CA VAL A 420 28.13 -5.07 -11.48
C VAL A 420 29.17 -4.56 -12.49
N LEU A 421 30.32 -5.21 -12.61
CA LEU A 421 31.45 -4.68 -13.39
C LEU A 421 31.37 -4.98 -14.89
N HIS A 422 30.71 -6.08 -15.27
CA HIS A 422 30.79 -6.64 -16.63
C HIS A 422 29.43 -6.96 -17.26
N GLU A 423 28.35 -7.09 -16.47
CA GLU A 423 27.01 -7.40 -16.98
C GLU A 423 26.06 -6.18 -16.85
N THR A 424 26.58 -5.02 -16.44
CA THR A 424 25.83 -3.77 -16.29
C THR A 424 26.20 -2.78 -17.40
N ALA A 425 25.20 -2.21 -18.08
CA ALA A 425 25.41 -1.32 -19.23
C ALA A 425 25.73 0.15 -18.83
N TYR A 426 25.53 0.52 -17.58
CA TYR A 426 25.73 1.89 -17.09
C TYR A 426 27.22 2.21 -16.89
N ALA A 427 27.76 3.19 -17.61
CA ALA A 427 29.20 3.41 -17.68
C ALA A 427 29.85 4.07 -16.44
N PRO A 428 29.35 5.19 -15.89
CA PRO A 428 30.02 5.88 -14.79
C PRO A 428 29.68 5.21 -13.45
N LEU A 429 30.22 4.01 -13.23
CA LEU A 429 30.06 3.25 -11.98
C LEU A 429 31.41 3.00 -11.29
N GLU A 430 31.35 2.94 -9.96
CA GLU A 430 32.39 2.37 -9.11
C GLU A 430 31.80 1.35 -8.13
N LEU A 431 32.65 0.47 -7.63
CA LEU A 431 32.29 -0.61 -6.71
C LEU A 431 33.10 -0.49 -5.43
N VAL A 432 32.42 -0.39 -4.30
CA VAL A 432 33.00 -0.40 -2.95
C VAL A 432 32.57 -1.67 -2.25
N ILE A 433 33.53 -2.53 -1.92
CA ILE A 433 33.30 -3.75 -1.14
C ILE A 433 33.73 -3.48 0.29
N VAL A 434 32.85 -3.71 1.26
CA VAL A 434 33.14 -3.57 2.69
C VAL A 434 33.35 -4.96 3.27
N ASP A 435 34.61 -5.32 3.51
CA ASP A 435 34.99 -6.67 3.95
C ASP A 435 34.97 -6.78 5.48
N ASN A 436 34.11 -7.65 6.04
CA ASN A 436 34.06 -7.92 7.47
C ASN A 436 35.02 -9.04 7.90
N GLY A 437 36.28 -8.91 7.50
CA GLY A 437 37.36 -9.83 7.87
C GLY A 437 37.20 -11.20 7.24
N SER A 438 37.13 -11.25 5.90
CA SER A 438 37.15 -12.52 5.16
C SER A 438 38.43 -13.31 5.46
N THR A 439 38.27 -14.62 5.60
CA THR A 439 39.36 -15.59 5.86
C THR A 439 39.45 -16.66 4.78
N ASP A 440 38.44 -16.79 3.93
CA ASP A 440 38.44 -17.65 2.75
C ASP A 440 39.58 -17.26 1.77
N PRO A 441 40.58 -18.13 1.53
CA PRO A 441 41.69 -17.82 0.64
C PRO A 441 41.28 -17.49 -0.80
N GLY A 442 40.17 -18.08 -1.26
CA GLY A 442 39.61 -17.81 -2.58
C GLY A 442 39.04 -16.40 -2.68
N VAL A 443 38.38 -15.92 -1.63
CA VAL A 443 37.89 -14.53 -1.57
C VAL A 443 39.05 -13.54 -1.51
N LEU A 444 40.07 -13.81 -0.69
CA LEU A 444 41.26 -12.96 -0.61
C LEU A 444 41.97 -12.86 -1.96
N SER A 445 42.16 -13.99 -2.65
CA SER A 445 42.73 -14.02 -4.00
C SER A 445 41.88 -13.26 -5.02
N HIS A 446 40.54 -13.40 -4.93
CA HIS A 446 39.61 -12.67 -5.77
C HIS A 446 39.69 -11.15 -5.53
N TYR A 447 39.81 -10.72 -4.27
CA TYR A 447 39.98 -9.32 -3.90
C TYR A 447 41.28 -8.73 -4.44
N GLU A 448 42.39 -9.46 -4.43
CA GLU A 448 43.63 -8.99 -5.06
C GLU A 448 43.50 -8.79 -6.57
N ALA A 449 42.77 -9.68 -7.25
CA ALA A 449 42.48 -9.52 -8.68
C ALA A 449 41.59 -8.29 -8.93
N LEU A 450 40.56 -8.08 -8.11
CA LEU A 450 39.64 -6.95 -8.24
C LEU A 450 40.32 -5.59 -8.02
N ARG A 451 41.33 -5.51 -7.15
CA ARG A 451 42.09 -4.26 -6.93
C ARG A 451 42.81 -3.74 -8.18
N GLN A 452 42.97 -4.57 -9.21
CA GLN A 452 43.53 -4.13 -10.50
C GLN A 452 42.54 -3.30 -11.33
N ASP A 453 41.24 -3.41 -11.07
CA ASP A 453 40.22 -2.56 -11.70
C ASP A 453 40.11 -1.24 -10.94
N ARG A 454 40.38 -0.12 -11.63
CA ARG A 454 40.35 1.23 -11.05
C ARG A 454 38.98 1.66 -10.52
N ARG A 455 37.91 0.96 -10.93
CA ARG A 455 36.55 1.18 -10.43
C ARG A 455 36.31 0.54 -9.07
N VAL A 456 37.20 -0.35 -8.60
CA VAL A 456 36.97 -1.13 -7.39
C VAL A 456 37.81 -0.62 -6.23
N ARG A 457 37.16 -0.50 -5.06
CA ARG A 457 37.82 -0.28 -3.77
C ARG A 457 37.32 -1.29 -2.76
N ILE A 458 38.23 -1.82 -1.97
CA ILE A 458 37.94 -2.80 -0.92
C ILE A 458 38.31 -2.18 0.42
N VAL A 459 37.32 -2.02 1.29
CA VAL A 459 37.40 -1.31 2.57
C VAL A 459 37.32 -2.36 3.69
N PRO A 460 38.37 -2.50 4.51
CA PRO A 460 38.33 -3.42 5.63
C PRO A 460 37.42 -2.90 6.76
N TYR A 461 36.64 -3.78 7.37
CA TYR A 461 35.81 -3.51 8.54
C TYR A 461 36.09 -4.54 9.65
N PRO A 462 37.18 -4.38 10.42
CA PRO A 462 37.64 -5.34 11.43
C PRO A 462 36.90 -5.18 12.76
N ALA A 463 35.57 -5.23 12.72
CA ALA A 463 34.70 -5.11 13.88
C ALA A 463 33.61 -6.20 13.90
N ALA A 464 32.85 -6.28 15.00
CA ALA A 464 31.70 -7.17 15.08
C ALA A 464 30.69 -6.86 13.96
N PHE A 465 30.04 -7.91 13.43
CA PHE A 465 29.11 -7.76 12.32
C PHE A 465 27.96 -6.81 12.68
N ASN A 466 27.85 -5.73 11.90
CA ASN A 466 26.78 -4.76 11.94
C ASN A 466 26.55 -4.32 10.49
N PHE A 467 25.48 -4.82 9.87
CA PHE A 467 25.19 -4.58 8.47
C PHE A 467 25.06 -3.08 8.19
N SER A 468 24.31 -2.37 9.05
CA SER A 468 24.09 -0.94 8.93
C SER A 468 25.38 -0.12 9.03
N ALA A 469 26.26 -0.45 9.99
CA ALA A 469 27.54 0.23 10.13
C ALA A 469 28.48 -0.05 8.95
N MET A 470 28.50 -1.29 8.44
CA MET A 470 29.28 -1.63 7.24
C MET A 470 28.79 -0.87 6.01
N VAL A 471 27.46 -0.80 5.81
CA VAL A 471 26.88 0.00 4.74
C VAL A 471 27.29 1.46 4.88
N ASN A 472 27.12 2.06 6.07
CA ASN A 472 27.52 3.45 6.33
C ASN A 472 29.01 3.68 6.02
N ALA A 473 29.89 2.76 6.42
CA ALA A 473 31.32 2.84 6.13
C ALA A 473 31.62 2.79 4.63
N GLY A 474 30.94 1.92 3.88
CA GLY A 474 31.08 1.87 2.41
C GLY A 474 30.52 3.11 1.70
N VAL A 475 29.44 3.69 2.22
CA VAL A 475 28.87 4.94 1.69
C VAL A 475 29.78 6.14 1.99
N ALA A 476 30.43 6.18 3.16
CA ALA A 476 31.39 7.24 3.49
C ALA A 476 32.58 7.28 2.52
N GLU A 477 32.91 6.14 1.93
CA GLU A 477 33.95 6.02 0.92
C GLU A 477 33.43 6.45 -0.47
N ALA A 478 32.13 6.40 -0.74
CA ALA A 478 31.53 6.63 -2.04
C ALA A 478 31.86 8.00 -2.65
N SER A 479 32.19 8.02 -3.94
CA SER A 479 32.40 9.26 -4.70
C SER A 479 31.29 9.57 -5.72
N GLY A 480 30.34 8.64 -5.91
CA GLY A 480 29.16 8.84 -6.76
C GLY A 480 28.13 9.80 -6.15
N ASP A 481 27.36 10.44 -7.02
CA ASP A 481 26.18 11.25 -6.63
C ASP A 481 25.01 10.35 -6.25
N VAL A 482 24.99 9.14 -6.80
CA VAL A 482 24.04 8.07 -6.49
C VAL A 482 24.77 6.91 -5.82
N VAL A 483 24.20 6.39 -4.75
CA VAL A 483 24.67 5.20 -4.05
C VAL A 483 23.66 4.09 -4.27
N VAL A 484 24.14 2.90 -4.63
CA VAL A 484 23.36 1.68 -4.67
C VAL A 484 23.86 0.72 -3.58
N LEU A 485 22.99 0.40 -2.64
CA LEU A 485 23.22 -0.64 -1.65
C LEU A 485 22.88 -1.99 -2.29
N LEU A 486 23.83 -2.93 -2.27
CA LEU A 486 23.66 -4.22 -2.91
C LEU A 486 24.21 -5.34 -2.01
N ASN A 487 23.39 -6.35 -1.73
CA ASN A 487 23.88 -7.52 -1.00
C ASN A 487 24.86 -8.36 -1.86
N ASN A 488 25.78 -9.06 -1.21
CA ASN A 488 26.76 -9.90 -1.89
C ASN A 488 26.18 -11.16 -2.56
N ASP A 489 24.93 -11.53 -2.28
CA ASP A 489 24.21 -12.67 -2.84
C ASP A 489 23.17 -12.28 -3.92
N VAL A 490 23.38 -11.13 -4.55
CA VAL A 490 22.59 -10.66 -5.69
C VAL A 490 23.29 -10.94 -7.01
N ALA A 491 22.50 -11.31 -8.01
CA ALA A 491 22.92 -11.54 -9.38
C ALA A 491 22.15 -10.63 -10.33
N VAL A 492 22.88 -9.91 -11.18
CA VAL A 492 22.33 -9.13 -12.29
C VAL A 492 21.70 -10.09 -13.31
N LEU A 493 20.49 -9.77 -13.76
CA LEU A 493 19.78 -10.53 -14.80
C LEU A 493 19.65 -9.73 -16.11
N GLU A 494 19.58 -8.41 -16.01
CA GLU A 494 19.36 -7.52 -17.14
C GLU A 494 20.35 -6.35 -17.09
N ALA A 495 21.04 -6.05 -18.19
CA ALA A 495 22.11 -5.05 -18.20
C ALA A 495 21.64 -3.62 -17.94
N GLY A 496 20.37 -3.31 -18.22
CA GLY A 496 19.75 -1.99 -18.03
C GLY A 496 19.28 -1.69 -16.60
N TRP A 497 19.45 -2.62 -15.65
CA TRP A 497 18.90 -2.49 -14.29
C TRP A 497 19.32 -1.19 -13.59
N LEU A 498 20.60 -0.81 -13.71
CA LEU A 498 21.14 0.35 -13.00
C LEU A 498 20.62 1.66 -13.60
N GLU A 499 20.55 1.75 -14.94
CA GLU A 499 19.97 2.92 -15.60
C GLU A 499 18.51 3.14 -15.19
N ALA A 500 17.72 2.05 -15.13
CA ALA A 500 16.33 2.11 -14.71
C ALA A 500 16.17 2.65 -13.28
N MET A 501 17.07 2.28 -12.36
CA MET A 501 17.08 2.82 -10.99
C MET A 501 17.56 4.28 -10.96
N VAL A 502 18.58 4.64 -11.75
CA VAL A 502 19.13 6.00 -11.80
C VAL A 502 18.10 7.00 -12.32
N ARG A 503 17.32 6.63 -13.36
CA ARG A 503 16.22 7.47 -13.87
C ARG A 503 15.21 7.83 -12.77
N GLN A 504 14.91 6.88 -11.89
CA GLN A 504 13.96 7.09 -10.80
C GLN A 504 14.58 7.90 -9.65
N VAL A 505 15.79 7.57 -9.20
CA VAL A 505 16.39 8.22 -8.02
C VAL A 505 16.80 9.68 -8.29
N SER A 506 17.01 10.01 -9.56
CA SER A 506 17.34 11.36 -10.02
C SER A 506 16.16 12.34 -9.92
N ARG A 507 14.94 11.84 -9.67
CA ARG A 507 13.76 12.68 -9.51
C ARG A 507 13.83 13.47 -8.18
N PRO A 508 13.46 14.78 -8.16
CA PRO A 508 13.56 15.62 -6.96
C PRO A 508 12.75 15.12 -5.75
N GLU A 509 11.63 14.47 -6.00
CA GLU A 509 10.70 13.97 -4.98
C GLU A 509 11.05 12.55 -4.47
N VAL A 510 11.95 11.82 -5.13
CA VAL A 510 12.26 10.41 -4.81
C VAL A 510 13.42 10.30 -3.84
N GLY A 511 13.22 9.60 -2.72
CA GLY A 511 14.23 9.37 -1.69
C GLY A 511 14.97 8.04 -1.84
N ALA A 512 14.27 6.99 -2.24
CA ALA A 512 14.82 5.65 -2.42
C ALA A 512 14.14 4.92 -3.58
N VAL A 513 14.90 4.04 -4.24
CA VAL A 513 14.42 3.20 -5.34
C VAL A 513 14.79 1.75 -5.10
N GLY A 514 13.82 0.85 -5.16
CA GLY A 514 14.04 -0.59 -5.03
C GLY A 514 13.87 -1.33 -6.35
N ALA A 515 14.70 -2.34 -6.56
CA ALA A 515 14.59 -3.24 -7.70
C ALA A 515 13.53 -4.35 -7.49
N LYS A 516 13.11 -5.00 -8.56
CA LYS A 516 12.40 -6.28 -8.49
C LYS A 516 13.39 -7.40 -8.22
N LEU A 517 13.19 -8.11 -7.11
CA LEU A 517 14.04 -9.25 -6.76
C LEU A 517 13.30 -10.57 -6.92
N LEU A 518 13.97 -11.53 -7.56
CA LEU A 518 13.52 -12.89 -7.71
C LEU A 518 14.34 -13.82 -6.81
N TYR A 519 13.72 -14.89 -6.32
CA TYR A 519 14.47 -16.00 -5.74
C TYR A 519 15.29 -16.72 -6.82
N GLY A 520 16.21 -17.59 -6.40
CA GLY A 520 16.95 -18.47 -7.32
C GLY A 520 16.09 -19.40 -8.17
N ASP A 521 14.83 -19.65 -7.78
CA ASP A 521 13.85 -20.43 -8.56
C ASP A 521 13.00 -19.57 -9.52
N GLY A 522 13.32 -18.28 -9.66
CA GLY A 522 12.64 -17.34 -10.55
C GLY A 522 11.32 -16.78 -10.00
N ARG A 523 10.86 -17.21 -8.81
CA ARG A 523 9.65 -16.65 -8.19
C ARG A 523 9.91 -15.27 -7.60
N LEU A 524 8.86 -14.47 -7.49
CA LEU A 524 8.93 -13.12 -6.91
C LEU A 524 9.35 -13.16 -5.43
N GLN A 525 10.36 -12.38 -5.07
CA GLN A 525 10.82 -12.23 -3.68
C GLN A 525 10.53 -10.83 -3.14
N HIS A 526 10.83 -9.79 -3.93
CA HIS A 526 10.66 -8.40 -3.52
C HIS A 526 9.91 -7.60 -4.59
N ALA A 527 8.85 -6.92 -4.15
CA ALA A 527 8.04 -6.00 -4.93
C ALA A 527 7.55 -4.83 -4.07
N GLY A 528 8.45 -4.28 -3.25
CA GLY A 528 8.12 -3.38 -2.16
C GLY A 528 7.92 -4.09 -0.81
N VAL A 529 7.78 -3.28 0.23
CA VAL A 529 7.49 -3.68 1.61
C VAL A 529 6.21 -2.98 2.06
N VAL A 530 5.32 -3.75 2.69
CA VAL A 530 4.16 -3.21 3.41
C VAL A 530 4.49 -3.12 4.90
N VAL A 531 4.34 -1.93 5.45
CA VAL A 531 4.45 -1.64 6.87
C VAL A 531 3.14 -2.04 7.56
N GLY A 532 3.25 -2.66 8.72
CA GLY A 532 2.16 -3.32 9.43
C GLY A 532 1.93 -4.79 9.05
N LEU A 533 2.46 -5.28 7.92
CA LEU A 533 2.35 -6.69 7.56
C LEU A 533 3.06 -7.58 8.60
N GLY A 534 2.37 -8.59 9.12
CA GLY A 534 2.83 -9.42 10.23
C GLY A 534 2.93 -8.68 11.57
N GLY A 535 2.32 -7.49 11.67
CA GLY A 535 2.45 -6.57 12.80
C GLY A 535 3.70 -5.69 12.78
N ARG A 536 4.53 -5.78 11.72
CA ARG A 536 5.81 -5.05 11.63
C ARG A 536 6.01 -4.51 10.22
N ALA A 537 6.69 -5.26 9.36
CA ALA A 537 6.89 -4.97 7.96
C ALA A 537 7.14 -6.29 7.22
N GLY A 538 6.74 -6.38 5.95
CA GLY A 538 7.02 -7.57 5.15
C GLY A 538 6.81 -7.38 3.66
N HIS A 539 7.42 -8.27 2.87
CA HIS A 539 7.26 -8.27 1.42
C HIS A 539 5.90 -8.83 1.01
N THR A 540 5.26 -8.16 0.06
CA THR A 540 4.00 -8.58 -0.56
C THR A 540 4.23 -9.63 -1.64
N LEU A 541 3.24 -10.50 -1.84
CA LEU A 541 3.15 -11.40 -2.99
C LEU A 541 4.39 -12.32 -3.20
N ARG A 542 5.18 -12.58 -2.14
CA ARG A 542 6.31 -13.51 -2.18
C ARG A 542 5.88 -14.86 -2.76
N ARG A 543 6.78 -15.48 -3.51
CA ARG A 543 6.65 -16.81 -4.14
C ARG A 543 5.61 -16.90 -5.27
N ARG A 544 5.02 -15.78 -5.69
CA ARG A 544 4.20 -15.71 -6.91
C ARG A 544 5.08 -15.77 -8.16
N ALA A 545 4.45 -15.96 -9.31
CA ALA A 545 5.12 -15.89 -10.60
C ALA A 545 5.75 -14.50 -10.81
N PRO A 546 6.89 -14.39 -11.51
CA PRO A 546 7.58 -13.12 -11.70
C PRO A 546 6.72 -12.10 -12.48
N VAL A 547 5.80 -12.55 -13.34
CA VAL A 547 4.93 -11.69 -14.15
C VAL A 547 3.55 -11.44 -13.53
N THR A 548 3.35 -11.79 -12.25
CA THR A 548 2.08 -11.54 -11.56
C THR A 548 1.76 -10.04 -11.59
N PRO A 549 0.56 -9.62 -12.05
CA PRO A 549 0.19 -8.21 -12.16
C PRO A 549 0.10 -7.48 -10.81
N GLY A 550 -0.20 -8.21 -9.73
CA GLY A 550 -0.66 -7.60 -8.48
C GLY A 550 -2.03 -6.96 -8.63
N ARG A 551 -2.54 -6.37 -7.55
CA ARG A 551 -3.78 -5.58 -7.60
C ARG A 551 -3.58 -4.34 -8.45
N LEU A 552 -4.60 -3.96 -9.20
CA LEU A 552 -4.60 -2.74 -10.01
C LEU A 552 -3.44 -2.66 -11.01
N GLY A 553 -2.83 -3.81 -11.37
CA GLY A 553 -1.65 -3.88 -12.24
C GLY A 553 -0.36 -3.32 -11.64
N GLN A 554 -0.30 -3.04 -10.33
CA GLN A 554 0.80 -2.29 -9.72
C GLN A 554 2.19 -2.94 -9.92
N LEU A 555 2.29 -4.27 -10.02
CA LEU A 555 3.59 -4.94 -10.21
C LEU A 555 4.13 -4.88 -11.66
N ARG A 556 3.40 -4.22 -12.56
CA ARG A 556 3.80 -4.01 -13.95
C ARG A 556 4.43 -2.65 -14.20
N VAL A 557 4.31 -1.73 -13.25
CA VAL A 557 4.71 -0.33 -13.42
C VAL A 557 5.52 0.14 -12.22
N ALA A 558 6.38 1.14 -12.43
CA ALA A 558 7.04 1.81 -11.33
C ALA A 558 5.99 2.60 -10.53
N HIS A 559 5.98 2.45 -9.21
CA HIS A 559 5.02 3.11 -8.33
C HIS A 559 5.57 3.30 -6.92
N GLU A 560 4.91 4.15 -6.16
CA GLU A 560 5.24 4.40 -4.77
C GLU A 560 4.96 3.19 -3.87
N VAL A 561 5.86 2.95 -2.93
CA VAL A 561 5.73 1.95 -1.86
C VAL A 561 6.27 2.55 -0.56
N SER A 562 5.90 1.99 0.59
CA SER A 562 6.33 2.53 1.89
C SER A 562 7.82 2.29 2.16
N ALA A 563 8.34 1.16 1.68
CA ALA A 563 9.76 0.86 1.77
C ALA A 563 10.19 -0.18 0.72
N VAL A 564 11.50 -0.25 0.49
CA VAL A 564 12.16 -1.25 -0.34
C VAL A 564 13.33 -1.86 0.43
N THR A 565 13.81 -3.03 0.02
CA THR A 565 14.91 -3.68 0.74
C THR A 565 16.29 -3.22 0.30
N ALA A 566 17.24 -3.17 1.24
CA ALA A 566 18.65 -2.90 0.95
C ALA A 566 19.38 -4.05 0.21
N ALA A 567 18.70 -5.16 -0.12
CA ALA A 567 19.28 -6.14 -1.03
C ALA A 567 19.61 -5.52 -2.41
N CYS A 568 18.81 -4.56 -2.88
CA CYS A 568 19.17 -3.66 -3.98
C CYS A 568 18.36 -2.35 -3.86
N LEU A 569 19.00 -1.30 -3.35
CA LEU A 569 18.38 0.01 -3.08
C LEU A 569 19.26 1.14 -3.63
N ALA A 570 18.71 2.00 -4.49
CA ALA A 570 19.38 3.21 -4.97
C ALA A 570 18.88 4.45 -4.22
N VAL A 571 19.79 5.36 -3.89
CA VAL A 571 19.53 6.64 -3.20
C VAL A 571 20.57 7.67 -3.61
N SER A 572 20.19 8.94 -3.74
CA SER A 572 21.17 10.02 -3.93
C SER A 572 22.01 10.16 -2.64
N ARG A 573 23.33 10.30 -2.78
CA ARG A 573 24.24 10.43 -1.64
C ARG A 573 23.84 11.57 -0.69
N ALA A 574 23.46 12.72 -1.24
CA ALA A 574 22.99 13.87 -0.46
C ALA A 574 21.79 13.53 0.43
N ARG A 575 20.79 12.77 -0.05
CA ARG A 575 19.62 12.36 0.76
C ARG A 575 19.98 11.28 1.78
N TYR A 576 20.91 10.39 1.45
CA TYR A 576 21.43 9.41 2.40
C TYR A 576 22.08 10.11 3.60
N GLU A 577 22.99 11.05 3.33
CA GLU A 577 23.67 11.88 4.32
C GLU A 577 22.66 12.75 5.10
N ALA A 578 21.67 13.32 4.41
CA ALA A 578 20.70 14.19 5.05
C ALA A 578 19.97 13.52 6.21
N VAL A 579 19.60 12.24 6.09
CA VAL A 579 18.94 11.48 7.17
C VAL A 579 19.92 10.80 8.13
N GLY A 580 21.24 10.95 7.93
CA GLY A 580 22.28 10.35 8.76
C GLY A 580 22.58 8.87 8.43
N GLY A 581 22.26 8.42 7.21
CA GLY A 581 22.47 7.03 6.79
C GLY A 581 21.60 6.02 7.54
N PHE A 582 22.07 4.77 7.66
CA PHE A 582 21.39 3.74 8.44
C PHE A 582 21.63 3.93 9.94
N ASP A 583 20.60 3.71 10.75
CA ASP A 583 20.68 3.76 12.22
C ASP A 583 21.30 2.45 12.74
N ALA A 584 22.63 2.42 12.76
CA ALA A 584 23.41 1.24 13.12
C ALA A 584 23.35 0.84 14.60
N GLU A 585 22.86 1.74 15.47
CA GLU A 585 22.69 1.48 16.90
C GLU A 585 21.35 0.82 17.19
N THR A 586 20.28 1.34 16.59
CA THR A 586 18.93 0.85 16.81
C THR A 586 18.65 -0.40 15.96
N PHE A 587 19.09 -0.40 14.70
CA PHE A 587 18.83 -1.41 13.68
C PHE A 587 20.13 -1.90 13.04
N PRO A 588 21.01 -2.57 13.79
CA PRO A 588 22.30 -3.05 13.25
C PRO A 588 22.13 -4.06 12.13
N ILE A 589 21.01 -4.81 12.07
CA ILE A 589 20.90 -5.99 11.20
C ILE A 589 19.53 -6.11 10.52
N ASP A 590 18.43 -5.85 11.23
CA ASP A 590 17.07 -6.04 10.72
C ASP A 590 16.31 -4.70 10.73
N PHE A 591 15.36 -4.51 9.81
CA PHE A 591 14.55 -3.29 9.65
C PHE A 591 15.30 -2.00 9.28
N ASN A 592 16.63 -2.02 9.10
CA ASN A 592 17.42 -0.85 8.75
C ASN A 592 16.97 -0.16 7.45
N ASP A 593 16.65 -0.95 6.44
CA ASP A 593 16.18 -0.49 5.13
C ASP A 593 14.78 0.12 5.20
N VAL A 594 13.86 -0.51 5.94
CA VAL A 594 12.51 0.02 6.18
C VAL A 594 12.55 1.31 7.01
N ASP A 595 13.30 1.34 8.11
CA ASP A 595 13.50 2.54 8.92
C ASP A 595 14.09 3.68 8.08
N PHE A 596 15.09 3.39 7.25
CA PHE A 596 15.69 4.38 6.36
C PHE A 596 14.69 4.96 5.35
N CYS A 597 13.91 4.10 4.68
CA CYS A 597 12.87 4.55 3.75
C CYS A 597 11.81 5.42 4.46
N LEU A 598 11.41 5.05 5.68
CA LEU A 598 10.43 5.81 6.47
C LEU A 598 10.99 7.14 6.98
N ARG A 599 12.29 7.24 7.33
CA ARG A 599 12.95 8.53 7.65
C ARG A 599 13.04 9.44 6.44
N LEU A 600 13.30 8.91 5.24
CA LEU A 600 13.24 9.68 4.01
C LEU A 600 11.80 10.18 3.75
N GLY A 601 10.81 9.31 3.91
CA GLY A 601 9.38 9.64 3.81
C GLY A 601 8.94 10.73 4.78
N SER A 602 9.45 10.70 6.02
CA SER A 602 9.18 11.73 7.04
C SER A 602 9.70 13.11 6.66
N ARG A 603 10.57 13.21 5.65
CA ARG A 603 11.05 14.47 5.05
C ARG A 603 10.37 14.83 3.74
N GLY A 604 9.34 14.08 3.34
CA GLY A 604 8.60 14.32 2.10
C GLY A 604 9.17 13.66 0.86
N TRP A 605 10.20 12.79 0.99
CA TRP A 605 10.73 12.05 -0.16
C TRP A 605 10.06 10.68 -0.29
N LYS A 606 9.53 10.37 -1.47
CA LYS A 606 8.84 9.11 -1.74
C LYS A 606 9.80 7.97 -2.01
N THR A 607 9.41 6.74 -1.64
CA THR A 607 10.12 5.53 -2.06
C THR A 607 9.40 4.93 -3.27
N VAL A 608 10.15 4.58 -4.31
CA VAL A 608 9.62 4.00 -5.55
C VAL A 608 10.14 2.58 -5.70
N TRP A 609 9.28 1.64 -6.09
CA TRP A 609 9.71 0.34 -6.58
C TRP A 609 9.60 0.32 -8.10
N THR A 610 10.60 -0.21 -8.80
CA THR A 610 10.59 -0.31 -10.27
C THR A 610 10.65 -1.77 -10.76
N PRO A 611 9.75 -2.19 -11.66
CA PRO A 611 9.80 -3.50 -12.30
C PRO A 611 10.87 -3.58 -13.40
N GLU A 612 11.43 -2.44 -13.82
CA GLU A 612 12.40 -2.32 -14.92
C GLU A 612 13.84 -2.66 -14.49
N ALA A 613 14.07 -2.84 -13.18
CA ALA A 613 15.33 -3.34 -12.63
C ALA A 613 15.10 -4.72 -12.03
N VAL A 614 15.47 -5.78 -12.76
CA VAL A 614 15.25 -7.17 -12.34
C VAL A 614 16.58 -7.84 -11.96
N LEU A 615 16.67 -8.30 -10.72
CA LEU A 615 17.82 -9.05 -10.21
C LEU A 615 17.35 -10.32 -9.50
N ALA A 616 18.23 -11.32 -9.40
CA ALA A 616 18.01 -12.48 -8.54
C ALA A 616 18.74 -12.25 -7.21
N HIS A 617 18.04 -12.43 -6.09
CA HIS A 617 18.64 -12.42 -4.77
C HIS A 617 18.52 -13.83 -4.20
N LEU A 618 19.66 -14.48 -4.03
CA LEU A 618 19.78 -15.92 -3.77
C LEU A 618 19.52 -16.28 -2.30
N GLU A 619 18.62 -15.52 -1.65
CA GLU A 619 18.28 -15.53 -0.22
C GLU A 619 18.27 -16.95 0.37
N SER A 620 18.89 -17.10 1.55
CA SER A 620 19.02 -18.30 2.41
C SER A 620 20.39 -18.99 2.44
N VAL A 621 21.41 -18.51 1.71
CA VAL A 621 22.74 -19.14 1.79
C VAL A 621 23.66 -18.56 2.87
N SER A 622 23.43 -17.33 3.37
CA SER A 622 24.33 -16.67 4.35
C SER A 622 23.80 -16.62 5.79
N ARG A 623 22.50 -16.40 6.03
CA ARG A 623 21.98 -16.07 7.39
C ARG A 623 21.23 -17.19 8.13
N GLY A 624 20.61 -18.16 7.45
CA GLY A 624 19.78 -19.21 8.09
C GLY A 624 18.61 -18.67 8.94
N PRO A 625 17.81 -19.53 9.59
CA PRO A 625 16.73 -19.10 10.47
C PRO A 625 17.28 -18.51 11.79
N ALA A 626 16.70 -17.38 12.24
CA ALA A 626 17.07 -16.76 13.51
C ALA A 626 16.67 -17.67 14.70
N VAL A 627 17.67 -18.29 15.33
CA VAL A 627 17.52 -19.11 16.54
C VAL A 627 18.38 -18.54 17.68
N GLY A 628 18.03 -18.85 18.93
CA GLY A 628 18.81 -18.45 20.11
C GLY A 628 19.04 -16.94 20.22
N ALA A 629 20.30 -16.51 20.28
CA ALA A 629 20.68 -15.10 20.42
C ALA A 629 20.23 -14.24 19.24
N ALA A 630 20.32 -14.76 18.01
CA ALA A 630 19.88 -14.04 16.81
C ALA A 630 18.37 -13.76 16.85
N ARG A 631 17.58 -14.70 17.39
CA ARG A 631 16.14 -14.51 17.57
C ARG A 631 15.84 -13.43 18.60
N ARG A 632 16.52 -13.43 19.75
CA ARG A 632 16.34 -12.40 20.78
C ARG A 632 16.68 -11.00 20.27
N ARG A 633 17.77 -10.88 19.51
CA ARG A 633 18.15 -9.61 18.87
C ARG A 633 17.07 -9.14 17.88
N PHE A 634 16.61 -10.02 16.98
CA PHE A 634 15.54 -9.70 16.03
C PHE A 634 14.28 -9.19 16.74
N GLU A 635 13.89 -9.81 17.87
CA GLU A 635 12.72 -9.34 18.63
C GLU A 635 12.95 -7.98 19.30
N ALA A 636 14.17 -7.70 19.76
CA ALA A 636 14.52 -6.39 20.32
C ALA A 636 14.52 -5.28 19.25
N GLU A 637 15.13 -5.52 18.09
CA GLU A 637 15.09 -4.60 16.94
C GLU A 637 13.64 -4.40 16.47
N ALA A 638 12.86 -5.47 16.40
CA ALA A 638 11.44 -5.38 16.05
C ALA A 638 10.61 -4.56 17.04
N ALA A 639 10.87 -4.67 18.35
CA ALA A 639 10.18 -3.88 19.36
C ALA A 639 10.46 -2.38 19.18
N ARG A 640 11.74 -2.02 18.96
CA ARG A 640 12.17 -0.64 18.66
C ARG A 640 11.55 -0.12 17.36
N PHE A 641 11.49 -0.96 16.32
CA PHE A 641 10.84 -0.63 15.06
C PHE A 641 9.35 -0.33 15.27
N SER A 642 8.65 -1.22 16.00
CA SER A 642 7.24 -1.03 16.32
C SER A 642 6.98 0.22 17.16
N GLU A 643 7.89 0.54 18.07
CA GLU A 643 7.81 1.76 18.89
C GLU A 643 7.98 3.02 18.05
N ARG A 644 9.04 3.08 17.23
CA ARG A 644 9.36 4.24 16.39
C ARG A 644 8.35 4.48 15.28
N TRP A 645 7.91 3.42 14.60
CA TRP A 645 7.09 3.49 13.38
C TRP A 645 5.64 3.09 13.59
N ARG A 646 5.14 3.21 14.83
CA ARG A 646 3.78 2.82 15.19
C ARG A 646 2.71 3.47 14.32
N GLY A 647 2.88 4.74 13.95
CA GLY A 647 1.97 5.46 13.05
C GLY A 647 1.88 4.79 11.68
N ALA A 648 3.03 4.54 11.05
CA ALA A 648 3.13 3.87 9.74
C ALA A 648 2.64 2.41 9.79
N ILE A 649 2.85 1.70 10.90
CA ILE A 649 2.29 0.35 11.11
C ILE A 649 0.77 0.36 11.13
N ARG A 650 0.16 1.41 11.69
CA ARG A 650 -1.30 1.55 11.76
C ARG A 650 -1.91 1.97 10.43
N HIS A 651 -1.15 2.61 9.56
CA HIS A 651 -1.61 3.05 8.25
C HIS A 651 -0.45 3.10 7.25
N ASP A 652 -0.36 2.09 6.39
CA ASP A 652 0.50 2.11 5.22
C ASP A 652 -0.32 2.67 4.04
N PRO A 653 0.04 3.84 3.47
CA PRO A 653 -0.73 4.49 2.43
C PRO A 653 -0.86 3.64 1.16
N PHE A 654 0.07 2.73 0.91
CA PHE A 654 0.07 1.89 -0.29
C PHE A 654 -0.55 0.50 -0.06
N TYR A 655 -1.19 0.28 1.10
CA TYR A 655 -1.86 -0.97 1.43
C TYR A 655 -3.23 -0.76 2.08
N HIS A 656 -4.29 -1.07 1.32
CA HIS A 656 -5.67 -0.80 1.71
C HIS A 656 -6.07 -1.36 3.11
N PRO A 657 -6.75 -0.59 3.97
CA PRO A 657 -7.09 -0.96 5.35
C PRO A 657 -8.00 -2.19 5.52
N ALA A 658 -8.74 -2.60 4.48
CA ALA A 658 -9.54 -3.84 4.51
C ALA A 658 -8.71 -5.11 4.30
N LEU A 659 -7.50 -4.99 3.75
CA LEU A 659 -6.66 -6.14 3.43
C LEU A 659 -6.00 -6.72 4.68
N SER A 660 -5.73 -8.02 4.65
CA SER A 660 -5.18 -8.75 5.79
C SER A 660 -3.69 -8.45 5.97
N VAL A 661 -3.35 -7.91 7.14
CA VAL A 661 -1.97 -7.75 7.61
C VAL A 661 -1.47 -8.98 8.40
N THR A 662 -2.28 -10.03 8.54
CA THR A 662 -1.98 -11.14 9.47
C THR A 662 -1.35 -12.37 8.82
N THR A 663 -1.41 -12.48 7.50
CA THR A 663 -0.97 -13.65 6.74
C THR A 663 0.24 -13.30 5.88
N PHE A 664 1.33 -14.07 5.98
CA PHE A 664 2.45 -13.95 5.03
C PHE A 664 2.18 -14.90 3.85
N GLY A 665 2.10 -14.39 2.61
CA GLY A 665 2.09 -15.22 1.39
C GLY A 665 0.75 -15.32 0.64
N GLU A 666 0.52 -16.47 -0.02
CA GLU A 666 -0.47 -16.72 -1.09
C GLU A 666 -1.95 -16.40 -0.76
N ASP A 667 -2.30 -16.26 0.53
CA ASP A 667 -3.65 -15.98 1.05
C ASP A 667 -3.81 -14.49 1.47
N LEU A 668 -2.96 -13.58 0.99
CA LEU A 668 -2.96 -12.14 1.34
C LEU A 668 -4.13 -11.34 0.75
N GLU A 669 -4.81 -11.90 -0.25
CA GLU A 669 -5.85 -11.26 -1.05
C GLU A 669 -7.21 -11.95 -0.89
#